data_AF-A0A814SYQ7-F1
#
_entry.id   AF-A0A814SYQ7-F1
#
_cell.length_a   1.000
_cell.length_b   1.000
_cell.length_c   1.000
_cell.angle_alpha   90.00
_cell.angle_beta   90.00
_cell.angle_gamma   90.00
#
_symmetry.space_group_name_H-M   'P 1'
#
loop_
_entity.id
_entity.type
_entity.pdbx_description
1 polymer ?
#
loop_
_entity_poly.entity_id
_entity_poly.type
_entity_poly.pdbx_seq_one_letter_code
_entity_poly.pdbx_strand_id
1 'polypeptide(L)'
;MSDEKEMVLKVLHQYLDECKVAFVAIANKVFDPANANRMICVYRSLPSKKDQEILAYGCLVLVNENKNSDDLKNIIFCLCLGYRRVLDCDAIPKIFHDRDFIYMLRELRFGPRSTATYSDATVDEITPESSLCALQDNFNGIKYDEFKQLTEIFFKAIQEKCPIFELPTNNSERNVYRDVTTILRESMPLTSIHRRLYGRYKLIIDESEDESVVRLLFQTKILDPNRTTIFRLSDFPDDVDNELRNVEILSTIKLCIEIGKTILMVNTGCIHGSLYDVFNQNFSIMATSDTRKIFSKVAIGPKTPDVVVHEDFQCIVHINRSEINEVTAPFLSRFQKYSFSIQDFYRIQFRQLSMDDQTCLKNVEEKLKSFIEHFSSKNFCGLNNNTLYSCLLSMIENDENGHCGVANVHHQYTQLTIKTKSFIEENPINIQKCLLRSVLAKLMQLVSPGSIIFKLPTFEDKIARLLCNNYFRQQEHFSLENFIRQLVTKSLSETQNDDGETMNRTTDESSRAKNVLITTKVMIYTRTSSYVMSLNKLSKFRLLGNNNNADYEIISGMTNILSLTVSENAAELEQKLHAYEQDRDKHVLIIVINARLTQQRRNIPFDNNKNSPSPNQGTFQIATQCSCIPQTPLYQVFHQRIKLLADEVKQD
;
A
#
# COMPACT_ATOMS: atom_id res chain seq x y z
N MET A 1 19.94 34.46 -5.19
CA MET A 1 19.30 34.52 -3.86
C MET A 1 19.76 33.29 -3.12
N SER A 2 20.70 33.45 -2.19
CA SER A 2 21.08 32.40 -1.23
C SER A 2 19.88 32.08 -0.36
N ASP A 3 19.49 30.81 -0.31
CA ASP A 3 18.26 30.32 0.34
C ASP A 3 18.09 30.89 1.76
N GLU A 4 16.91 31.46 2.06
CA GLU A 4 16.54 31.94 3.40
C GLU A 4 16.70 30.86 4.49
N LYS A 5 16.74 29.57 4.11
CA LYS A 5 17.02 28.43 5.01
C LYS A 5 18.43 28.45 5.65
N GLU A 6 19.44 29.06 5.02
CA GLU A 6 20.81 29.12 5.59
C GLU A 6 20.97 30.16 6.72
N MET A 7 20.02 31.10 6.85
CA MET A 7 20.11 32.16 7.86
C MET A 7 19.66 31.72 9.26
N VAL A 8 18.97 30.57 9.39
CA VAL A 8 18.41 30.09 10.67
C VAL A 8 19.50 29.88 11.73
N LEU A 9 20.68 29.37 11.32
CA LEU A 9 21.78 29.12 12.25
C LEU A 9 22.53 30.39 12.67
N LYS A 10 22.40 31.51 11.94
CA LYS A 10 23.06 32.77 12.35
C LYS A 10 22.47 33.33 13.64
N VAL A 11 21.20 33.02 13.91
CA VAL A 11 20.53 33.38 15.17
C VAL A 11 21.24 32.72 16.35
N LEU A 12 21.85 31.54 16.18
CA LEU A 12 22.57 30.84 17.25
C LEU A 12 23.87 31.53 17.65
N HIS A 13 24.49 32.35 16.79
CA HIS A 13 25.81 32.94 17.07
C HIS A 13 25.85 33.69 18.39
N GLN A 14 24.84 34.56 18.64
CA GLN A 14 24.77 35.32 19.89
C GLN A 14 24.64 34.38 21.11
N TYR A 15 23.83 33.33 21.01
CA TYR A 15 23.62 32.39 22.11
C TYR A 15 24.86 31.52 22.39
N LEU A 16 25.61 31.15 21.35
CA LEU A 16 26.86 30.42 21.46
C LEU A 16 27.97 31.29 22.06
N ASP A 17 28.04 32.57 21.66
CA ASP A 17 29.05 33.51 22.16
C ASP A 17 28.78 33.86 23.65
N GLU A 18 27.52 34.01 24.05
CA GLU A 18 27.14 34.23 25.45
C GLU A 18 27.30 32.97 26.32
N CYS A 19 27.13 31.78 25.74
CA CYS A 19 27.29 30.45 26.36
C CYS A 19 26.65 30.32 27.77
N LYS A 20 25.44 30.86 27.94
CA LYS A 20 24.69 30.78 29.22
C LYS A 20 24.21 29.36 29.56
N VAL A 21 24.19 28.47 28.57
CA VAL A 21 23.82 27.06 28.70
C VAL A 21 24.83 26.21 27.93
N ALA A 22 25.12 25.01 28.42
CA ALA A 22 25.94 24.05 27.68
C ALA A 22 25.22 23.66 26.37
N PHE A 23 25.92 23.79 25.25
CA PHE A 23 25.37 23.53 23.92
C PHE A 23 26.08 22.35 23.26
N VAL A 24 25.31 21.38 22.79
CA VAL A 24 25.81 20.23 22.02
C VAL A 24 25.00 20.12 20.74
N ALA A 25 25.64 20.32 19.59
CA ALA A 25 25.05 20.08 18.29
C ALA A 25 25.53 18.76 17.70
N ILE A 26 24.60 17.97 17.17
CA ILE A 26 24.88 16.73 16.46
C ILE A 26 24.44 16.93 15.01
N ALA A 27 25.35 16.76 14.06
CA ALA A 27 25.07 16.91 12.65
C ALA A 27 25.73 15.78 11.84
N ASN A 28 25.05 15.34 10.78
CA ASN A 28 25.60 14.39 9.81
C ASN A 28 26.31 15.10 8.64
N LYS A 29 26.26 16.44 8.61
CA LYS A 29 26.96 17.30 7.66
C LYS A 29 27.83 18.28 8.44
N VAL A 30 28.90 18.72 7.80
CA VAL A 30 29.84 19.69 8.38
C VAL A 30 29.14 21.05 8.52
N PHE A 31 29.29 21.68 9.68
CA PHE A 31 28.83 23.06 9.89
C PHE A 31 29.71 24.03 9.09
N ASP A 32 29.14 25.17 8.73
CA ASP A 32 29.91 26.27 8.17
C ASP A 32 30.96 26.78 9.18
N PRO A 33 32.09 27.35 8.71
CA PRO A 33 33.16 27.79 9.59
C PRO A 33 32.71 28.80 10.66
N ALA A 34 31.71 29.63 10.38
CA ALA A 34 31.22 30.63 11.33
C ALA A 34 30.58 29.99 12.57
N ASN A 35 29.82 28.91 12.40
CA ASN A 35 29.29 28.12 13.50
C ASN A 35 30.39 27.24 14.13
N ALA A 36 31.18 26.55 13.30
CA ALA A 36 32.20 25.62 13.78
C ALA A 36 33.27 26.27 14.67
N ASN A 37 33.70 27.52 14.37
CA ASN A 37 34.72 28.23 15.15
C ASN A 37 34.28 28.59 16.58
N ARG A 38 32.98 28.52 16.88
CA ARG A 38 32.40 28.81 18.20
C ARG A 38 32.25 27.56 19.07
N MET A 39 32.55 26.38 18.52
CA MET A 39 32.28 25.09 19.15
C MET A 39 33.50 24.17 19.08
N ILE A 40 33.64 23.29 20.06
CA ILE A 40 34.58 22.18 19.94
C ILE A 40 33.99 21.17 18.96
N CYS A 41 34.58 21.10 17.77
CA CYS A 41 34.12 20.21 16.71
C CYS A 41 34.81 18.84 16.82
N VAL A 42 34.03 17.79 17.05
CA VAL A 42 34.51 16.40 17.00
C VAL A 42 34.03 15.75 15.72
N TYR A 43 34.97 15.44 14.82
CA TYR A 43 34.68 14.75 13.56
C TYR A 43 34.95 13.25 13.70
N ARG A 44 34.01 12.42 13.22
CA ARG A 44 34.22 10.99 13.04
C ARG A 44 34.14 10.67 11.56
N SER A 45 35.20 10.07 11.03
CA SER A 45 35.23 9.55 9.67
C SER A 45 34.35 8.31 9.54
N LEU A 46 34.11 7.88 8.31
CA LEU A 46 33.56 6.56 8.03
C LEU A 46 34.46 5.46 8.64
N PRO A 47 33.87 4.33 9.09
CA PRO A 47 34.63 3.26 9.73
C PRO A 47 35.68 2.67 8.78
N SER A 48 36.90 2.51 9.28
CA SER A 48 37.94 1.78 8.57
C SER A 48 37.61 0.28 8.53
N LYS A 49 38.35 -0.51 7.75
CA LYS A 49 38.19 -1.97 7.70
C LYS A 49 38.33 -2.60 9.09
N LYS A 50 39.31 -2.13 9.87
CA LYS A 50 39.55 -2.59 11.25
C LYS A 50 38.42 -2.18 12.19
N ASP A 51 37.92 -0.95 12.07
CA ASP A 51 36.81 -0.49 12.93
C ASP A 51 35.55 -1.31 12.68
N GLN A 52 35.30 -1.67 11.42
CA GLN A 52 34.16 -2.50 11.03
C GLN A 52 34.28 -3.94 11.57
N GLU A 53 35.49 -4.52 11.56
CA GLU A 53 35.75 -5.83 12.19
C GLU A 53 35.51 -5.78 13.70
N ILE A 54 36.05 -4.77 14.39
CA ILE A 54 35.83 -4.57 15.84
C ILE A 54 34.33 -4.42 16.14
N LEU A 55 33.61 -3.66 15.32
CA LEU A 55 32.16 -3.52 15.41
C LEU A 55 31.45 -4.86 15.24
N ALA A 56 31.89 -5.70 14.29
CA ALA A 56 31.28 -7.00 14.05
C ALA A 56 31.48 -7.96 15.23
N TYR A 57 32.70 -8.03 15.79
CA TYR A 57 32.98 -8.79 17.00
C TYR A 57 32.14 -8.30 18.19
N GLY A 58 31.99 -6.98 18.34
CA GLY A 58 31.14 -6.39 19.37
C GLY A 58 29.65 -6.75 19.21
N CYS A 59 29.13 -6.74 17.99
CA CYS A 59 27.73 -7.10 17.71
C CYS A 59 27.43 -8.58 17.98
N LEU A 60 28.40 -9.46 17.69
CA LEU A 60 28.31 -10.90 17.93
C LEU A 60 28.63 -11.29 19.38
N VAL A 61 29.02 -10.32 20.24
CA VAL A 61 29.39 -10.53 21.66
C VAL A 61 30.54 -11.54 21.80
N LEU A 62 31.51 -11.44 20.89
CA LEU A 62 32.71 -12.25 20.88
C LEU A 62 33.80 -11.54 21.70
N VAL A 63 33.74 -11.69 23.02
CA VAL A 63 34.58 -10.91 23.98
C VAL A 63 36.05 -11.38 24.00
N ASN A 64 36.37 -12.59 23.50
CA ASN A 64 37.73 -13.13 23.47
C ASN A 64 38.09 -13.72 22.10
N GLU A 65 38.82 -12.96 21.26
CA GLU A 65 39.32 -13.43 19.95
C GLU A 65 40.14 -14.73 20.04
N ASN A 66 40.79 -14.99 21.17
CA ASN A 66 41.65 -16.16 21.39
C ASN A 66 40.89 -17.48 21.60
N LYS A 67 39.56 -17.44 21.80
CA LYS A 67 38.71 -18.64 21.96
C LYS A 67 37.87 -18.96 20.71
N ASN A 68 37.86 -18.07 19.72
CA ASN A 68 37.05 -18.25 18.51
C ASN A 68 37.79 -19.12 17.50
N SER A 69 37.06 -19.99 16.79
CA SER A 69 37.63 -20.76 15.67
C SER A 69 38.17 -19.82 14.58
N ASP A 70 39.26 -20.23 13.91
CA ASP A 70 39.82 -19.46 12.81
C ASP A 70 38.81 -19.32 11.64
N ASP A 71 37.93 -20.30 11.48
CA ASP A 71 36.83 -20.26 10.52
C ASP A 71 35.84 -19.14 10.84
N LEU A 72 35.43 -18.98 12.10
CA LEU A 72 34.52 -17.89 12.51
C LEU A 72 35.15 -16.51 12.27
N LYS A 73 36.45 -16.35 12.57
CA LYS A 73 37.18 -15.10 12.29
C LYS A 73 37.20 -14.79 10.79
N ASN A 74 37.44 -15.82 9.96
CA ASN A 74 37.42 -15.69 8.52
C ASN A 74 36.03 -15.31 7.99
N ILE A 75 34.97 -15.93 8.51
CA ILE A 75 33.58 -15.59 8.16
C ILE A 75 33.27 -14.12 8.51
N ILE A 76 33.60 -13.67 9.72
CA ILE A 76 33.36 -12.28 10.16
C ILE A 76 34.09 -11.27 9.27
N PHE A 77 35.37 -11.55 8.99
CA PHE A 77 36.17 -10.75 8.06
C PHE A 77 35.51 -10.67 6.68
N CYS A 78 35.05 -11.81 6.15
CA CYS A 78 34.42 -11.88 4.85
C CYS A 78 33.02 -11.23 4.81
N LEU A 79 32.25 -11.28 5.89
CA LEU A 79 30.99 -10.53 6.02
C LEU A 79 31.24 -9.01 5.94
N CYS A 80 32.30 -8.52 6.60
CA CYS A 80 32.69 -7.11 6.51
C CYS A 80 33.11 -6.74 5.08
N LEU A 81 33.90 -7.59 4.44
CA LEU A 81 34.33 -7.41 3.05
C LEU A 81 33.14 -7.42 2.07
N GLY A 82 32.21 -8.36 2.24
CA GLY A 82 30.99 -8.48 1.45
C GLY A 82 30.13 -7.21 1.56
N TYR A 83 29.91 -6.70 2.77
CA TYR A 83 29.17 -5.45 2.95
C TYR A 83 29.82 -4.26 2.25
N ARG A 84 31.15 -4.12 2.33
CA ARG A 84 31.87 -3.04 1.61
C ARG A 84 31.70 -3.17 0.09
N ARG A 85 31.82 -4.38 -0.45
CA ARG A 85 31.60 -4.64 -1.89
C ARG A 85 30.17 -4.31 -2.32
N VAL A 86 29.18 -4.55 -1.47
CA VAL A 86 27.79 -4.16 -1.72
C VAL A 86 27.64 -2.64 -1.75
N LEU A 87 28.27 -1.92 -0.82
CA LEU A 87 28.26 -0.44 -0.82
C LEU A 87 28.95 0.18 -2.05
N ASP A 88 30.00 -0.47 -2.55
CA ASP A 88 30.77 -0.05 -3.73
C ASP A 88 30.11 -0.47 -5.06
N CYS A 89 29.05 -1.29 -5.03
CA CYS A 89 28.39 -1.81 -6.22
C CYS A 89 27.32 -0.85 -6.75
N ASP A 90 27.54 -0.29 -7.95
CA ASP A 90 26.57 0.62 -8.58
C ASP A 90 25.23 -0.03 -8.96
N ALA A 91 25.21 -1.37 -9.10
CA ALA A 91 23.98 -2.11 -9.39
C ALA A 91 23.05 -2.22 -8.18
N ILE A 92 23.55 -1.98 -6.96
CA ILE A 92 22.75 -2.05 -5.73
C ILE A 92 22.31 -0.64 -5.32
N PRO A 93 21.00 -0.43 -5.09
CA PRO A 93 20.51 0.86 -4.59
C PRO A 93 21.16 1.29 -3.27
N LYS A 94 21.58 2.55 -3.18
CA LYS A 94 22.23 3.15 -1.99
C LYS A 94 21.25 3.48 -0.86
N ILE A 95 20.39 2.52 -0.52
CA ILE A 95 19.39 2.62 0.56
C ILE A 95 19.86 1.95 1.87
N PHE A 96 20.92 1.13 1.79
CA PHE A 96 21.50 0.42 2.92
C PHE A 96 22.62 1.20 3.58
N HIS A 97 22.69 1.10 4.90
CA HIS A 97 23.60 1.83 5.76
C HIS A 97 24.09 0.92 6.89
N ASP A 98 25.04 1.41 7.69
CA ASP A 98 25.72 0.60 8.70
C ASP A 98 24.76 -0.02 9.74
N ARG A 99 23.60 0.61 9.98
CA ARG A 99 22.56 0.01 10.82
C ARG A 99 22.01 -1.29 10.22
N ASP A 100 21.81 -1.39 8.91
CA ASP A 100 21.35 -2.63 8.28
C ASP A 100 22.35 -3.76 8.52
N PHE A 101 23.65 -3.47 8.38
CA PHE A 101 24.72 -4.41 8.67
C PHE A 101 24.82 -4.77 10.17
N ILE A 102 24.73 -3.79 11.07
CA ILE A 102 24.74 -4.01 12.53
C ILE A 102 23.59 -4.93 12.94
N TYR A 103 22.39 -4.68 12.45
CA TYR A 103 21.22 -5.48 12.81
C TYR A 103 21.27 -6.88 12.20
N MET A 104 21.82 -7.04 10.99
CA MET A 104 22.13 -8.35 10.41
C MET A 104 23.09 -9.14 11.32
N LEU A 105 24.18 -8.53 11.76
CA LEU A 105 25.14 -9.19 12.66
C LEU A 105 24.51 -9.55 14.01
N ARG A 106 23.68 -8.67 14.57
CA ARG A 106 22.95 -8.94 15.82
C ARG A 106 21.95 -10.08 15.66
N GLU A 107 21.33 -10.22 14.50
CA GLU A 107 20.42 -11.33 14.21
C GLU A 107 21.19 -12.67 14.13
N LEU A 108 22.35 -12.69 13.47
CA LEU A 108 23.21 -13.87 13.37
C LEU A 108 23.62 -14.43 14.73
N ARG A 109 23.76 -13.58 15.74
CA ARG A 109 24.05 -14.00 17.12
C ARG A 109 23.02 -14.98 17.69
N PHE A 110 21.75 -14.86 17.30
CA PHE A 110 20.66 -15.66 17.90
C PHE A 110 20.28 -16.89 17.06
N GLY A 111 20.98 -17.13 15.95
CA GLY A 111 20.67 -18.18 14.99
C GLY A 111 19.26 -18.04 14.38
N PRO A 112 18.86 -18.98 13.51
CA PRO A 112 17.48 -19.06 13.04
C PRO A 112 16.54 -19.40 14.21
N ARG A 113 15.99 -18.36 14.84
CA ARG A 113 14.91 -18.41 15.85
C ARG A 113 15.11 -19.47 16.94
N SER A 114 16.27 -19.49 17.57
CA SER A 114 16.41 -20.27 18.80
C SER A 114 15.51 -19.67 19.89
N THR A 115 14.59 -20.47 20.40
CA THR A 115 13.79 -20.20 21.61
C THR A 115 14.64 -20.26 22.88
N ALA A 116 15.95 -20.53 22.75
CA ALA A 116 16.86 -20.68 23.87
C ALA A 116 17.00 -19.36 24.63
N THR A 117 16.89 -19.49 25.95
CA THR A 117 17.29 -18.50 26.94
C THR A 117 18.71 -17.99 26.66
N TYR A 118 18.95 -16.73 27.05
CA TYR A 118 20.18 -15.92 26.89
C TYR A 118 21.55 -16.60 27.13
N SER A 119 21.58 -17.83 27.66
CA SER A 119 22.76 -18.56 28.10
C SER A 119 23.32 -19.59 27.12
N ASP A 120 22.57 -20.05 26.10
CA ASP A 120 22.98 -21.21 25.26
C ASP A 120 23.14 -20.92 23.75
N ALA A 121 23.12 -19.65 23.33
CA ALA A 121 23.45 -19.33 21.94
C ALA A 121 24.97 -19.46 21.71
N THR A 122 25.42 -20.64 21.28
CA THR A 122 26.79 -20.85 20.81
C THR A 122 26.95 -20.13 19.48
N VAL A 123 27.72 -19.05 19.47
CA VAL A 123 28.09 -18.25 18.27
C VAL A 123 28.96 -19.06 17.28
N ASP A 124 29.31 -20.30 17.63
CA ASP A 124 30.20 -21.18 16.87
C ASP A 124 29.62 -21.69 15.54
N GLU A 125 28.34 -21.45 15.23
CA GLU A 125 27.70 -21.95 14.00
C GLU A 125 26.97 -20.84 13.23
N ILE A 126 27.70 -19.82 12.75
CA ILE A 126 27.18 -19.01 11.64
C ILE A 126 27.10 -19.93 10.42
N THR A 127 25.89 -20.33 10.03
CA THR A 127 25.66 -21.19 8.86
C THR A 127 25.28 -20.38 7.61
N PRO A 128 25.44 -20.96 6.40
CA PRO A 128 24.91 -20.39 5.16
C PRO A 128 23.43 -20.01 5.22
N GLU A 129 22.59 -20.85 5.83
CA GLU A 129 21.15 -20.61 5.96
C GLU A 129 20.86 -19.43 6.89
N SER A 130 21.57 -19.35 8.02
CA SER A 130 21.43 -18.22 8.96
C SER A 130 21.86 -16.90 8.32
N SER A 131 22.94 -16.93 7.52
CA SER A 131 23.45 -15.78 6.77
C SER A 131 22.47 -15.31 5.71
N LEU A 132 21.90 -16.25 4.95
CA LEU A 132 20.86 -15.94 3.98
C LEU A 132 19.63 -15.35 4.67
N CYS A 133 19.18 -15.94 5.78
CA CYS A 133 18.02 -15.42 6.52
C CYS A 133 18.26 -14.00 7.03
N ALA A 134 19.41 -13.73 7.64
CA ALA A 134 19.74 -12.42 8.16
C ALA A 134 19.88 -11.36 7.04
N LEU A 135 20.40 -11.75 5.87
CA LEU A 135 20.42 -10.88 4.68
C LEU A 135 19.00 -10.59 4.20
N GLN A 136 18.13 -11.60 4.12
CA GLN A 136 16.74 -11.44 3.69
C GLN A 136 15.91 -10.56 4.64
N ASP A 137 16.21 -10.63 5.93
CA ASP A 137 15.54 -9.81 6.92
C ASP A 137 16.07 -8.36 6.84
N ASN A 138 17.38 -8.13 6.76
CA ASN A 138 17.96 -6.80 6.93
C ASN A 138 18.26 -6.01 5.64
N PHE A 139 18.48 -6.69 4.53
CA PHE A 139 18.82 -6.10 3.23
C PHE A 139 17.66 -6.19 2.21
N ASN A 140 16.44 -5.99 2.70
CA ASN A 140 15.22 -6.00 1.89
C ASN A 140 14.85 -4.56 1.43
N GLY A 141 13.78 -4.38 0.64
CA GLY A 141 13.40 -3.07 0.07
C GLY A 141 13.99 -2.78 -1.32
N ILE A 142 14.58 -3.78 -1.97
CA ILE A 142 15.10 -3.74 -3.34
C ILE A 142 14.43 -4.81 -4.21
N LYS A 143 14.64 -4.76 -5.53
CA LYS A 143 14.05 -5.74 -6.44
C LYS A 143 14.69 -7.12 -6.26
N TYR A 144 13.99 -8.16 -6.68
CA TYR A 144 14.44 -9.56 -6.56
C TYR A 144 15.81 -9.80 -7.21
N ASP A 145 16.04 -9.30 -8.42
CA ASP A 145 17.31 -9.50 -9.13
C ASP A 145 18.47 -8.75 -8.47
N GLU A 146 18.21 -7.54 -7.95
CA GLU A 146 19.17 -6.76 -7.17
C GLU A 146 19.53 -7.49 -5.86
N PHE A 147 18.53 -8.07 -5.18
CA PHE A 147 18.76 -8.85 -3.97
C PHE A 147 19.59 -10.12 -4.25
N LYS A 148 19.31 -10.83 -5.35
CA LYS A 148 20.10 -11.99 -5.76
C LYS A 148 21.57 -11.60 -5.95
N GLN A 149 21.84 -10.52 -6.67
CA GLN A 149 23.20 -10.02 -6.85
C GLN A 149 23.86 -9.64 -5.52
N LEU A 150 23.13 -8.98 -4.61
CA LEU A 150 23.62 -8.66 -3.27
C LEU A 150 24.05 -9.91 -2.50
N THR A 151 23.21 -10.96 -2.50
CA THR A 151 23.55 -12.22 -1.83
C THR A 151 24.75 -12.91 -2.47
N GLU A 152 24.85 -12.92 -3.80
CA GLU A 152 26.02 -13.45 -4.49
C GLU A 152 27.31 -12.72 -4.12
N ILE A 153 27.28 -11.39 -3.94
CA ILE A 153 28.43 -10.60 -3.49
C ILE A 153 28.89 -11.03 -2.10
N PHE A 154 27.96 -11.19 -1.15
CA PHE A 154 28.27 -11.65 0.21
C PHE A 154 28.85 -13.07 0.20
N PHE A 155 28.19 -14.02 -0.45
CA PHE A 155 28.63 -15.42 -0.45
C PHE A 155 29.95 -15.62 -1.19
N LYS A 156 30.18 -14.93 -2.32
CA LYS A 156 31.50 -14.94 -3.00
C LYS A 156 32.61 -14.42 -2.09
N ALA A 157 32.35 -13.37 -1.31
CA ALA A 157 33.33 -12.85 -0.36
C ALA A 157 33.66 -13.88 0.74
N ILE A 158 32.67 -14.64 1.23
CA ILE A 158 32.89 -15.69 2.23
C ILE A 158 33.65 -16.87 1.64
N GLN A 159 33.30 -17.31 0.43
CA GLN A 159 33.96 -18.41 -0.28
C GLN A 159 35.45 -18.19 -0.54
N GLU A 160 35.91 -16.94 -0.62
CA GLU A 160 37.35 -16.62 -0.76
C GLU A 160 38.21 -17.18 0.37
N LYS A 161 37.66 -17.31 1.58
CA LYS A 161 38.36 -17.87 2.74
C LYS A 161 37.75 -19.15 3.30
N CYS A 162 36.47 -19.40 3.02
CA CYS A 162 35.73 -20.56 3.48
C CYS A 162 35.00 -21.22 2.28
N PRO A 163 35.69 -22.04 1.45
CA PRO A 163 35.12 -22.58 0.22
C PRO A 163 33.87 -23.45 0.41
N ILE A 164 33.74 -24.10 1.57
CA ILE A 164 32.61 -24.97 1.94
C ILE A 164 31.35 -24.14 2.25
N PHE A 165 31.49 -22.83 2.48
CA PHE A 165 30.39 -21.93 2.79
C PHE A 165 29.67 -21.49 1.51
N GLU A 166 28.85 -22.40 0.96
CA GLU A 166 28.12 -22.17 -0.28
C GLU A 166 26.74 -21.56 -0.08
N LEU A 167 26.25 -20.86 -1.09
CA LEU A 167 24.87 -20.36 -1.08
C LEU A 167 23.91 -21.56 -0.97
N PRO A 168 22.96 -21.56 -0.02
CA PRO A 168 22.01 -22.65 0.13
C PRO A 168 21.28 -22.93 -1.19
N THR A 169 21.31 -24.19 -1.64
CA THR A 169 20.61 -24.64 -2.85
C THR A 169 19.54 -25.64 -2.45
N ASN A 170 18.28 -25.37 -2.78
CA ASN A 170 17.19 -26.30 -2.48
C ASN A 170 17.14 -27.41 -3.55
N ASN A 171 17.22 -28.68 -3.12
CA ASN A 171 17.05 -29.87 -3.97
C ASN A 171 15.62 -30.05 -4.51
N SER A 172 14.66 -29.27 -4.01
CA SER A 172 13.28 -29.18 -4.48
C SER A 172 13.07 -27.83 -5.14
N GLU A 173 12.40 -27.77 -6.29
CA GLU A 173 12.13 -26.60 -7.16
C GLU A 173 11.41 -25.38 -6.51
N ARG A 174 11.38 -25.28 -5.18
CA ARG A 174 10.84 -24.15 -4.42
C ARG A 174 11.99 -23.21 -4.01
N ASN A 175 11.89 -21.97 -4.46
CA ASN A 175 12.89 -20.90 -4.42
C ASN A 175 13.82 -20.91 -3.18
N VAL A 176 15.12 -20.72 -3.42
CA VAL A 176 16.15 -20.48 -2.40
C VAL A 176 15.78 -19.31 -1.47
N TYR A 177 15.07 -18.31 -2.01
CA TYR A 177 14.69 -17.10 -1.28
C TYR A 177 13.25 -17.18 -0.79
N ARG A 178 13.05 -16.97 0.51
CA ARG A 178 11.75 -16.63 1.13
C ARG A 178 11.11 -15.42 0.47
N ASP A 179 9.79 -15.45 0.32
CA ASP A 179 9.00 -14.33 -0.20
C ASP A 179 8.89 -13.18 0.82
N VAL A 180 8.83 -11.93 0.35
CA VAL A 180 8.82 -10.71 1.20
C VAL A 180 7.65 -10.69 2.17
N THR A 181 6.47 -11.17 1.77
CA THR A 181 5.30 -11.24 2.65
C THR A 181 5.50 -12.22 3.81
N THR A 182 6.18 -13.34 3.56
CA THR A 182 6.55 -14.31 4.58
C THR A 182 7.55 -13.70 5.54
N ILE A 183 8.60 -13.05 5.01
CA ILE A 183 9.60 -12.35 5.82
C ILE A 183 8.93 -11.29 6.72
N LEU A 184 8.05 -10.45 6.16
CA LEU A 184 7.33 -9.44 6.95
C LEU A 184 6.45 -10.09 8.02
N ARG A 185 5.62 -11.08 7.65
CA ARG A 185 4.72 -11.78 8.57
C ARG A 185 5.47 -12.38 9.74
N GLU A 186 6.61 -13.01 9.47
CA GLU A 186 7.46 -13.61 10.48
C GLU A 186 8.19 -12.57 11.36
N SER A 187 8.47 -11.38 10.83
CA SER A 187 9.12 -10.29 11.56
C SER A 187 8.19 -9.51 12.50
N MET A 188 6.87 -9.73 12.41
CA MET A 188 5.86 -9.04 13.23
C MET A 188 5.76 -9.60 14.67
N PRO A 189 5.61 -10.93 14.90
CA PRO A 189 5.44 -11.53 16.23
C PRO A 189 6.79 -11.80 16.94
N LEU A 190 7.72 -10.85 16.92
CA LEU A 190 8.98 -11.01 17.65
C LEU A 190 8.72 -11.07 19.16
N THR A 191 9.30 -12.07 19.84
CA THR A 191 9.33 -12.13 21.31
C THR A 191 9.96 -10.84 21.86
N SER A 192 9.60 -10.47 23.09
CA SER A 192 10.17 -9.30 23.75
C SER A 192 11.71 -9.30 23.76
N ILE A 193 12.33 -10.49 23.82
CA ILE A 193 13.79 -10.66 23.79
C ILE A 193 14.35 -10.27 22.41
N HIS A 194 13.82 -10.85 21.33
CA HIS A 194 14.31 -10.59 19.98
C HIS A 194 14.08 -9.14 19.57
N ARG A 195 12.94 -8.56 19.97
CA ARG A 195 12.63 -7.16 19.67
C ARG A 195 13.62 -6.20 20.31
N ARG A 196 14.01 -6.45 21.56
CA ARG A 196 15.02 -5.63 22.26
C ARG A 196 16.40 -5.71 21.62
N LEU A 197 16.75 -6.84 21.01
CA LEU A 197 18.12 -7.11 20.59
C LEU A 197 18.37 -6.77 19.13
N TYR A 198 17.41 -7.04 18.24
CA TYR A 198 17.56 -6.79 16.81
C TYR A 198 16.25 -6.47 16.07
N GLY A 199 15.14 -6.25 16.78
CA GLY A 199 13.85 -5.94 16.14
C GLY A 199 13.74 -4.47 15.74
N ARG A 200 13.99 -4.14 14.47
CA ARG A 200 13.73 -2.81 13.91
C ARG A 200 12.27 -2.62 13.56
N TYR A 201 11.82 -1.37 13.63
CA TYR A 201 10.55 -0.93 13.04
C TYR A 201 10.59 -1.07 11.52
N LYS A 202 9.41 -1.09 10.90
CA LYS A 202 9.26 -1.46 9.48
C LYS A 202 9.05 -0.22 8.62
N LEU A 203 9.69 -0.19 7.45
CA LEU A 203 9.43 0.75 6.38
C LEU A 203 8.86 -0.01 5.19
N ILE A 204 7.65 0.32 4.80
CA ILE A 204 6.95 -0.26 3.66
C ILE A 204 7.08 0.70 2.49
N ILE A 205 7.74 0.23 1.44
CA ILE A 205 7.92 0.92 0.17
C ILE A 205 6.85 0.40 -0.77
N ASP A 206 5.93 1.28 -1.15
CA ASP A 206 4.80 0.95 -1.99
C ASP A 206 5.10 1.25 -3.46
N GLU A 207 5.28 0.20 -4.27
CA GLU A 207 5.51 0.31 -5.72
C GLU A 207 4.22 0.64 -6.50
N SER A 208 3.05 0.61 -5.84
CA SER A 208 1.76 0.87 -6.50
C SER A 208 1.37 2.35 -6.55
N GLU A 209 1.99 3.19 -5.71
CA GLU A 209 1.73 4.65 -5.61
C GLU A 209 0.28 5.03 -5.23
N ASP A 210 -0.56 4.05 -4.87
CA ASP A 210 -2.01 4.23 -4.61
C ASP A 210 -2.46 3.61 -3.27
N GLU A 211 -1.51 3.39 -2.36
CA GLU A 211 -1.71 2.72 -1.06
C GLU A 211 -2.31 1.32 -1.16
N SER A 212 -2.28 0.66 -2.32
CA SER A 212 -2.86 -0.68 -2.46
C SER A 212 -2.18 -1.69 -1.58
N VAL A 213 -0.87 -1.55 -1.36
CA VAL A 213 -0.12 -2.43 -0.46
C VAL A 213 -0.69 -2.35 0.95
N VAL A 214 -1.02 -1.16 1.46
CA VAL A 214 -1.61 -0.99 2.80
C VAL A 214 -2.85 -1.86 2.97
N ARG A 215 -3.76 -1.84 1.99
CA ARG A 215 -4.96 -2.68 2.03
C ARG A 215 -4.63 -4.17 1.96
N LEU A 216 -3.71 -4.54 1.08
CA LEU A 216 -3.31 -5.94 0.88
C LEU A 216 -2.71 -6.53 2.16
N LEU A 217 -1.99 -5.75 2.95
CA LEU A 217 -1.45 -6.18 4.24
C LEU A 217 -2.56 -6.58 5.23
N PHE A 218 -3.68 -5.85 5.25
CA PHE A 218 -4.85 -6.21 6.07
C PHE A 218 -5.61 -7.41 5.47
N GLN A 219 -5.84 -7.42 4.15
CA GLN A 219 -6.54 -8.52 3.48
C GLN A 219 -5.80 -9.86 3.64
N THR A 220 -4.48 -9.84 3.61
CA THR A 220 -3.63 -11.02 3.79
C THR A 220 -3.34 -11.36 5.26
N LYS A 221 -4.02 -10.68 6.20
CA LYS A 221 -3.89 -10.86 7.66
C LYS A 221 -2.45 -10.74 8.17
N ILE A 222 -1.59 -10.01 7.45
CA ILE A 222 -0.24 -9.66 7.94
C ILE A 222 -0.39 -8.60 9.04
N LEU A 223 -1.30 -7.66 8.83
CA LEU A 223 -1.72 -6.69 9.83
C LEU A 223 -3.12 -7.05 10.34
N ASP A 224 -3.27 -7.02 11.65
CA ASP A 224 -4.55 -7.21 12.32
C ASP A 224 -5.23 -5.84 12.51
N PRO A 225 -6.44 -5.62 11.96
CA PRO A 225 -7.22 -4.40 12.15
C PRO A 225 -7.49 -4.05 13.62
N ASN A 226 -7.61 -5.06 14.50
CA ASN A 226 -7.92 -4.83 15.91
C ASN A 226 -6.69 -4.36 16.72
N ARG A 227 -5.50 -4.76 16.28
CA ARG A 227 -4.22 -4.39 16.94
C ARG A 227 -3.53 -3.21 16.28
N THR A 228 -3.90 -2.86 15.06
CA THR A 228 -3.21 -1.85 14.25
C THR A 228 -4.04 -0.58 14.12
N THR A 229 -3.47 0.55 14.55
CA THR A 229 -4.08 1.89 14.36
C THR A 229 -3.42 2.58 13.18
N ILE A 230 -4.19 3.06 12.22
CA ILE A 230 -3.67 3.76 11.04
C ILE A 230 -3.73 5.26 11.27
N PHE A 231 -2.60 5.94 11.12
CA PHE A 231 -2.50 7.39 11.14
C PHE A 231 -2.24 7.89 9.72
N ARG A 232 -3.18 8.71 9.21
CA ARG A 232 -3.09 9.40 7.93
C ARG A 232 -3.07 10.90 8.20
N LEU A 233 -2.01 11.59 7.78
CA LEU A 233 -2.03 13.04 7.76
C LEU A 233 -2.50 13.51 6.38
N SER A 234 -3.16 14.65 6.37
CA SER A 234 -3.80 15.18 5.19
C SER A 234 -2.84 16.03 4.35
N ASP A 235 -3.02 15.96 3.04
CA ASP A 235 -2.39 16.85 2.06
C ASP A 235 -3.22 18.12 1.79
N PHE A 236 -4.30 18.37 2.53
CA PHE A 236 -5.08 19.59 2.36
C PHE A 236 -4.22 20.83 2.70
N PRO A 237 -4.28 21.91 1.90
CA PRO A 237 -3.41 23.08 2.07
C PRO A 237 -3.42 23.65 3.49
N ASP A 238 -4.60 23.72 4.11
CA ASP A 238 -4.77 24.29 5.46
C ASP A 238 -4.32 23.33 6.57
N ASP A 239 -4.13 22.05 6.27
CA ASP A 239 -3.70 21.03 7.22
C ASP A 239 -2.18 20.87 7.27
N VAL A 240 -1.46 21.22 6.19
CA VAL A 240 0.01 21.04 6.10
C VAL A 240 0.74 21.78 7.22
N ASP A 241 0.27 22.98 7.57
CA ASP A 241 0.86 23.83 8.61
C ASP A 241 0.07 23.82 9.93
N ASN A 242 -0.89 22.90 10.10
CA ASN A 242 -1.71 22.84 11.31
C ASN A 242 -0.99 22.10 12.45
N GLU A 243 -0.22 22.86 13.23
CA GLU A 243 0.50 22.33 14.40
C GLU A 243 -0.41 21.67 15.45
N LEU A 244 -1.63 22.17 15.64
CA LEU A 244 -2.57 21.63 16.63
C LEU A 244 -2.95 20.19 16.28
N ARG A 245 -3.25 19.93 15.00
CA ARG A 245 -3.56 18.58 14.51
C ARG A 245 -2.37 17.63 14.67
N ASN A 246 -1.17 18.11 14.39
CA ASN A 246 0.05 17.33 14.61
C ASN A 246 0.21 16.95 16.08
N VAL A 247 -0.09 17.87 17.00
CA VAL A 247 -0.06 17.62 18.46
C VAL A 247 -1.12 16.59 18.88
N GLU A 248 -2.33 16.64 18.34
CA GLU A 248 -3.40 15.67 18.63
C GLU A 248 -3.03 14.25 18.16
N ILE A 249 -2.52 14.15 16.93
CA ILE A 249 -2.08 12.88 16.36
C ILE A 249 -0.89 12.32 17.16
N LEU A 250 0.09 13.15 17.50
CA LEU A 250 1.24 12.74 18.32
C LEU A 250 0.81 12.29 19.72
N SER A 251 -0.19 12.94 20.32
CA SER A 251 -0.76 12.53 21.61
C SER A 251 -1.45 11.17 21.53
N THR A 252 -2.11 10.87 20.41
CA THR A 252 -2.73 9.57 20.16
C THR A 252 -1.67 8.49 19.88
N ILE A 253 -0.63 8.82 19.12
CA ILE A 253 0.52 7.94 18.88
C ILE A 253 1.21 7.59 20.20
N LYS A 254 1.41 8.58 21.08
CA LYS A 254 1.95 8.37 22.43
C LYS A 254 1.14 7.32 23.20
N LEU A 255 -0.19 7.43 23.20
CA LEU A 255 -1.06 6.44 23.86
C LEU A 255 -0.90 5.04 23.23
N CYS A 256 -0.79 4.94 21.90
CA CYS A 256 -0.54 3.67 21.22
C CYS A 256 0.81 3.05 21.62
N ILE A 257 1.85 3.88 21.80
CA ILE A 257 3.18 3.45 22.29
C ILE A 257 3.08 2.87 23.70
N GLU A 258 2.34 3.52 24.59
CA GLU A 258 2.17 3.09 25.99
C GLU A 258 1.35 1.80 26.12
N ILE A 259 0.34 1.60 25.26
CA ILE A 259 -0.53 0.41 25.26
C ILE A 259 0.10 -0.77 24.51
N GLY A 260 1.03 -0.52 23.58
CA GLY A 260 1.63 -1.56 22.75
C GLY A 260 0.81 -1.93 21.51
N LYS A 261 0.05 -0.97 20.97
CA LYS A 261 -0.62 -1.14 19.67
C LYS A 261 0.38 -1.01 18.53
N THR A 262 0.13 -1.70 17.43
CA THR A 262 0.87 -1.45 16.18
C THR A 262 0.36 -0.15 15.58
N ILE A 263 1.26 0.72 15.13
CA ILE A 263 0.89 1.92 14.37
C ILE A 263 1.33 1.77 12.91
N LEU A 264 0.44 2.13 12.00
CA LEU A 264 0.73 2.28 10.58
C LEU A 264 0.64 3.75 10.21
N MET A 265 1.76 4.33 9.82
CA MET A 265 1.89 5.75 9.53
C MET A 265 1.97 5.96 8.02
N VAL A 266 0.93 6.57 7.45
CA VAL A 266 0.80 6.88 6.02
C VAL A 266 0.84 8.39 5.84
N ASN A 267 1.67 8.88 4.93
CA ASN A 267 1.84 10.30 4.65
C ASN A 267 2.15 11.16 5.90
N THR A 268 3.13 10.75 6.70
CA THR A 268 3.38 11.32 8.05
C THR A 268 4.70 12.08 8.16
N GLY A 269 5.29 12.49 7.04
CA GLY A 269 6.63 13.07 6.98
C GLY A 269 6.87 14.25 7.92
N CYS A 270 5.87 15.12 8.08
CA CYS A 270 5.97 16.31 8.93
C CYS A 270 6.12 15.99 10.44
N ILE A 271 5.64 14.83 10.91
CA ILE A 271 5.72 14.44 12.33
C ILE A 271 6.87 13.46 12.63
N HIS A 272 7.64 13.03 11.63
CA HIS A 272 8.76 12.11 11.83
C HIS A 272 9.84 12.67 12.76
N GLY A 273 10.08 13.98 12.72
CA GLY A 273 11.03 14.66 13.61
C GLY A 273 10.66 14.52 15.09
N SER A 274 9.36 14.50 15.39
CA SER A 274 8.85 14.37 16.75
C SER A 274 9.03 12.97 17.35
N LEU A 275 9.17 11.95 16.51
CA LEU A 275 9.34 10.54 16.89
C LEU A 275 10.78 10.05 16.73
N TYR A 276 11.72 10.96 16.55
CA TYR A 276 13.10 10.64 16.20
C TYR A 276 13.79 9.69 17.20
N ASP A 277 13.60 9.91 18.52
CA ASP A 277 14.19 9.05 19.55
C ASP A 277 13.55 7.65 19.57
N VAL A 278 12.23 7.56 19.35
CA VAL A 278 11.51 6.29 19.18
C VAL A 278 12.03 5.55 17.97
N PHE A 279 12.12 6.18 16.80
CA PHE A 279 12.64 5.56 15.57
C PHE A 279 14.11 5.16 15.69
N ASN A 280 14.89 5.89 16.47
CA ASN A 280 16.26 5.50 16.78
C ASN A 280 16.37 4.27 17.69
N GLN A 281 15.28 3.87 18.34
CA GLN A 281 15.28 2.93 19.46
C GLN A 281 16.24 3.36 20.56
N ASN A 282 16.33 4.68 20.78
CA ASN A 282 17.08 5.26 21.87
C ASN A 282 16.25 5.13 23.15
N PHE A 283 16.44 4.00 23.82
CA PHE A 283 15.65 3.64 24.99
C PHE A 283 16.47 3.69 26.28
N SER A 284 15.89 4.28 27.32
CA SER A 284 16.37 4.15 28.69
C SER A 284 15.57 3.07 29.42
N ILE A 285 16.26 2.23 30.19
CA ILE A 285 15.63 1.14 30.93
C ILE A 285 15.67 1.49 32.41
N MET A 286 14.50 1.58 33.05
CA MET A 286 14.40 1.64 34.50
C MET A 286 13.94 0.27 35.02
N ALA A 287 14.84 -0.42 35.71
CA ALA A 287 14.51 -1.64 36.42
C ALA A 287 14.04 -1.28 37.82
N THR A 288 12.73 -1.41 38.08
CA THR A 288 12.20 -1.42 39.45
C THR A 288 12.16 -2.88 39.93
N SER A 289 12.11 -3.13 41.25
CA SER A 289 12.19 -4.47 41.86
C SER A 289 11.24 -5.51 41.24
N ASP A 290 10.07 -5.10 40.74
CA ASP A 290 9.07 -6.03 40.18
C ASP A 290 8.79 -5.85 38.67
N THR A 291 9.20 -4.74 38.03
CA THR A 291 8.97 -4.52 36.59
C THR A 291 10.08 -3.69 35.92
N ARG A 292 10.46 -4.08 34.70
CA ARG A 292 11.34 -3.28 33.83
C ARG A 292 10.49 -2.42 32.92
N LYS A 293 10.72 -1.11 32.92
CA LYS A 293 10.06 -0.16 32.02
C LYS A 293 11.08 0.44 31.05
N ILE A 294 10.69 0.46 29.78
CA ILE A 294 11.46 1.05 28.68
C ILE A 294 10.90 2.44 28.43
N PHE A 295 11.74 3.46 28.35
CA PHE A 295 11.34 4.83 28.09
C PHE A 295 12.00 5.38 26.83
N SER A 296 11.29 6.23 26.10
CA SER A 296 11.82 7.02 24.99
C SER A 296 11.20 8.41 24.99
N LYS A 297 11.82 9.35 24.30
CA LYS A 297 11.32 10.72 24.20
C LYS A 297 10.45 10.88 22.96
N VAL A 298 9.34 11.60 23.11
CA VAL A 298 8.48 12.03 22.00
C VAL A 298 8.30 13.52 22.10
N ALA A 299 8.58 14.26 21.03
CA ALA A 299 8.31 15.70 21.01
C ALA A 299 6.82 15.95 20.72
N ILE A 300 6.16 16.73 21.55
CA ILE A 300 4.76 17.13 21.37
C ILE A 300 4.70 18.64 21.61
N GLY A 301 4.64 19.39 20.50
CA GLY A 301 4.83 20.85 20.53
C GLY A 301 6.17 21.23 21.16
N PRO A 302 6.21 22.14 22.15
CA PRO A 302 7.46 22.56 22.80
C PRO A 302 7.98 21.58 23.87
N LYS A 303 7.24 20.50 24.19
CA LYS A 303 7.59 19.57 25.26
C LYS A 303 8.15 18.27 24.68
N THR A 304 9.11 17.67 25.38
CA THR A 304 9.70 16.37 25.06
C THR A 304 9.52 15.39 26.22
N PRO A 305 8.26 14.96 26.53
CA PRO A 305 8.00 14.00 27.60
C PRO A 305 8.70 12.66 27.39
N ASP A 306 9.07 12.03 28.50
CA ASP A 306 9.43 10.61 28.52
C ASP A 306 8.15 9.76 28.45
N VAL A 307 8.15 8.80 27.51
CA VAL A 307 7.03 7.92 27.20
C VAL A 307 7.45 6.49 27.48
N VAL A 308 6.60 5.74 28.20
CA VAL A 308 6.82 4.30 28.41
C VAL A 308 6.55 3.58 27.09
N VAL A 309 7.54 2.88 26.56
CA VAL A 309 7.42 2.08 25.35
C VAL A 309 7.05 0.65 25.74
N HIS A 310 5.86 0.23 25.35
CA HIS A 310 5.43 -1.15 25.58
C HIS A 310 6.24 -2.13 24.71
N GLU A 311 6.55 -3.32 25.24
CA GLU A 311 7.38 -4.30 24.51
C GLU A 311 6.73 -4.79 23.21
N ASP A 312 5.40 -4.90 23.18
CA ASP A 312 4.65 -5.30 21.98
C ASP A 312 4.45 -4.19 20.94
N PHE A 313 4.83 -2.94 21.24
CA PHE A 313 4.67 -1.82 20.31
C PHE A 313 5.44 -2.06 19.00
N GLN A 314 4.77 -1.86 17.87
CA GLN A 314 5.37 -1.88 16.52
C GLN A 314 5.03 -0.58 15.80
N CYS A 315 6.02 -0.06 15.08
CA CYS A 315 5.83 1.06 14.16
C CYS A 315 6.09 0.59 12.72
N ILE A 316 5.16 0.94 11.85
CA ILE A 316 5.25 0.71 10.41
C ILE A 316 5.08 2.07 9.74
N VAL A 317 6.10 2.51 9.00
CA VAL A 317 6.02 3.71 8.16
C VAL A 317 5.78 3.25 6.72
N HIS A 318 4.79 3.85 6.07
CA HIS A 318 4.53 3.67 4.65
C HIS A 318 5.06 4.88 3.88
N ILE A 319 5.77 4.62 2.79
CA ILE A 319 6.20 5.63 1.82
C ILE A 319 5.95 5.10 0.41
N ASN A 320 5.73 6.00 -0.54
CA ASN A 320 5.68 5.63 -1.94
C ASN A 320 7.08 5.41 -2.51
N ARG A 321 7.19 4.61 -3.58
CA ARG A 321 8.49 4.38 -4.25
C ARG A 321 9.08 5.68 -4.79
N SER A 322 8.25 6.58 -5.31
CA SER A 322 8.65 7.90 -5.80
C SER A 322 9.34 8.77 -4.75
N GLU A 323 8.97 8.64 -3.47
CA GLU A 323 9.47 9.46 -2.35
C GLU A 323 10.84 8.99 -1.82
N ILE A 324 11.28 7.78 -2.17
CA ILE A 324 12.47 7.17 -1.54
C ILE A 324 13.75 8.02 -1.71
N ASN A 325 13.86 8.75 -2.82
CA ASN A 325 15.01 9.59 -3.12
C ASN A 325 15.01 10.91 -2.34
N GLU A 326 13.84 11.35 -1.86
CA GLU A 326 13.68 12.56 -1.05
C GLU A 326 13.95 12.27 0.43
N VAL A 327 13.71 11.03 0.85
CA VAL A 327 13.93 10.57 2.22
C VAL A 327 15.42 10.51 2.54
N THR A 328 15.79 11.11 3.66
CA THR A 328 17.21 11.15 4.07
C THR A 328 17.75 9.77 4.43
N ALA A 329 18.99 9.51 4.03
CA ALA A 329 19.77 8.31 4.40
C ALA A 329 19.67 7.93 5.89
N PRO A 330 19.85 8.86 6.86
CA PRO A 330 19.68 8.56 8.27
C PRO A 330 18.30 8.01 8.62
N PHE A 331 17.23 8.55 8.02
CA PHE A 331 15.88 8.05 8.26
C PHE A 331 15.74 6.61 7.75
N LEU A 332 16.13 6.34 6.51
CA LEU A 332 16.08 4.99 5.94
C LEU A 332 16.84 3.97 6.80
N SER A 333 18.01 4.33 7.33
CA SER A 333 18.84 3.43 8.15
C SER A 333 18.16 2.94 9.44
N ARG A 334 17.12 3.63 9.94
CA ARG A 334 16.43 3.30 11.19
C ARG A 334 15.46 2.13 11.06
N PHE A 335 14.96 1.90 9.85
CA PHE A 335 13.90 0.94 9.60
C PHE A 335 14.40 -0.26 8.81
N GLN A 336 13.78 -1.41 9.05
CA GLN A 336 13.86 -2.58 8.20
C GLN A 336 12.93 -2.36 7.01
N LYS A 337 13.45 -2.43 5.77
CA LYS A 337 12.70 -2.04 4.57
C LYS A 337 12.03 -3.23 3.91
N TYR A 338 10.85 -3.01 3.34
CA TYR A 338 10.11 -4.00 2.58
C TYR A 338 9.51 -3.31 1.36
N SER A 339 9.85 -3.75 0.16
CA SER A 339 9.21 -3.28 -1.06
C SER A 339 8.14 -4.26 -1.47
N PHE A 340 6.96 -3.74 -1.81
CA PHE A 340 5.83 -4.55 -2.25
C PHE A 340 5.25 -3.99 -3.54
N SER A 341 4.97 -4.89 -4.47
CA SER A 341 4.06 -4.66 -5.58
C SER A 341 2.83 -5.55 -5.46
N ILE A 342 1.73 -5.17 -6.11
CA ILE A 342 0.53 -6.03 -6.21
C ILE A 342 0.89 -7.36 -6.89
N GLN A 343 1.84 -7.32 -7.83
CA GLN A 343 2.32 -8.50 -8.53
C GLN A 343 3.01 -9.50 -7.59
N ASP A 344 3.70 -9.04 -6.55
CA ASP A 344 4.31 -9.93 -5.55
C ASP A 344 3.24 -10.71 -4.79
N PHE A 345 2.20 -10.02 -4.31
CA PHE A 345 1.06 -10.67 -3.64
C PHE A 345 0.38 -11.70 -4.55
N TYR A 346 0.16 -11.36 -5.83
CA TYR A 346 -0.39 -12.28 -6.81
C TYR A 346 0.51 -13.50 -7.01
N ARG A 347 1.83 -13.31 -7.22
CA ARG A 347 2.77 -14.43 -7.41
C ARG A 347 2.80 -15.39 -6.23
N ILE A 348 2.74 -14.86 -5.01
CA ILE A 348 2.76 -15.67 -3.78
C ILE A 348 1.48 -16.51 -3.67
N GLN A 349 0.32 -15.89 -3.83
CA GLN A 349 -0.95 -16.61 -3.77
C GLN A 349 -1.11 -17.60 -4.93
N PHE A 350 -0.67 -17.21 -6.13
CA PHE A 350 -0.66 -18.07 -7.31
C PHE A 350 0.13 -19.36 -7.08
N ARG A 351 1.27 -19.30 -6.38
CA ARG A 351 2.08 -20.48 -6.03
C ARG A 351 1.41 -21.42 -5.04
N GLN A 352 0.44 -20.94 -4.27
CA GLN A 352 -0.30 -21.73 -3.29
C GLN A 352 -1.48 -22.49 -3.92
N LEU A 353 -1.83 -22.19 -5.18
CA LEU A 353 -2.91 -22.85 -5.91
C LEU A 353 -2.52 -24.25 -6.41
N SER A 354 -3.52 -25.06 -6.72
CA SER A 354 -3.37 -26.35 -7.41
C SER A 354 -2.74 -26.19 -8.81
N MET A 355 -2.11 -27.24 -9.36
CA MET A 355 -1.48 -27.17 -10.68
C MET A 355 -2.48 -26.87 -11.81
N ASP A 356 -3.71 -27.37 -11.69
CA ASP A 356 -4.78 -27.14 -12.66
C ASP A 356 -5.23 -25.67 -12.65
N ASP A 357 -5.41 -25.10 -11.45
CA ASP A 357 -5.76 -23.69 -11.27
C ASP A 357 -4.65 -22.75 -11.74
N GLN A 358 -3.39 -23.10 -11.49
CA GLN A 358 -2.23 -22.35 -11.98
C GLN A 358 -2.22 -22.30 -13.51
N THR A 359 -2.47 -23.43 -14.16
CA THR A 359 -2.52 -23.52 -15.63
C THR A 359 -3.70 -22.72 -16.18
N CYS A 360 -4.85 -22.80 -15.52
CA CYS A 360 -6.04 -22.02 -15.85
C CYS A 360 -5.77 -20.51 -15.81
N LEU A 361 -5.26 -20.01 -14.68
CA LEU A 361 -4.99 -18.59 -14.47
C LEU A 361 -3.88 -18.04 -15.36
N LYS A 362 -2.80 -18.81 -15.63
CA LYS A 362 -1.75 -18.39 -16.59
C LYS A 362 -2.32 -18.16 -17.98
N ASN A 363 -3.15 -19.09 -18.47
CA ASN A 363 -3.79 -18.94 -19.77
C ASN A 363 -4.76 -17.73 -19.81
N VAL A 364 -5.42 -17.41 -18.69
CA VAL A 364 -6.27 -16.22 -18.57
C VAL A 364 -5.41 -14.95 -18.57
N GLU A 365 -4.33 -14.93 -17.80
CA GLU A 365 -3.38 -13.81 -17.73
C GLU A 365 -2.80 -13.47 -19.11
N GLU A 366 -2.32 -14.46 -19.86
CA GLU A 366 -1.77 -14.26 -21.21
C GLU A 366 -2.80 -13.67 -22.18
N LYS A 367 -4.02 -14.19 -22.19
CA LYS A 367 -5.12 -13.67 -23.02
C LYS A 367 -5.50 -12.24 -22.65
N LEU A 368 -5.51 -11.91 -21.37
CA LEU A 368 -5.81 -10.56 -20.90
C LEU A 368 -4.69 -9.56 -21.24
N LYS A 369 -3.42 -9.97 -21.14
CA LYS A 369 -2.29 -9.14 -21.57
C LYS A 369 -2.37 -8.84 -23.07
N SER A 370 -2.60 -9.87 -23.89
CA SER A 370 -2.82 -9.71 -25.33
C SER A 370 -3.99 -8.77 -25.64
N PHE A 371 -5.10 -8.88 -24.90
CA PHE A 371 -6.24 -7.98 -25.02
C PHE A 371 -5.88 -6.52 -24.70
N ILE A 372 -5.15 -6.27 -23.61
CA ILE A 372 -4.72 -4.93 -23.20
C ILE A 372 -3.75 -4.33 -24.23
N GLU A 373 -2.80 -5.13 -24.73
CA GLU A 373 -1.85 -4.72 -25.77
C GLU A 373 -2.58 -4.33 -27.06
N HIS A 374 -3.55 -5.13 -27.49
CA HIS A 374 -4.34 -4.89 -28.68
C HIS A 374 -5.20 -3.62 -28.60
N PHE A 375 -5.84 -3.39 -27.45
CA PHE A 375 -6.59 -2.16 -27.20
C PHE A 375 -5.68 -0.94 -27.01
N SER A 376 -4.40 -1.11 -26.67
CA SER A 376 -3.46 -0.08 -26.22
C SER A 376 -3.89 0.54 -24.87
N SER A 377 -2.93 0.66 -23.94
CA SER A 377 -3.17 1.20 -22.59
C SER A 377 -3.81 2.59 -22.56
N LYS A 378 -3.62 3.40 -23.61
CA LYS A 378 -4.19 4.76 -23.74
C LYS A 378 -5.71 4.80 -23.84
N ASN A 379 -6.34 3.69 -24.24
CA ASN A 379 -7.79 3.61 -24.46
C ASN A 379 -8.58 3.25 -23.20
N PHE A 380 -7.88 2.85 -22.13
CA PHE A 380 -8.45 2.56 -20.83
C PHE A 380 -8.29 3.76 -19.90
N CYS A 381 -9.39 4.22 -19.31
CA CYS A 381 -9.38 5.26 -18.30
C CYS A 381 -8.93 4.68 -16.95
N GLY A 382 -7.81 5.19 -16.40
CA GLY A 382 -7.33 4.81 -15.07
C GLY A 382 -6.59 3.47 -15.00
N LEU A 383 -6.30 2.83 -16.13
CA LEU A 383 -5.52 1.59 -16.17
C LEU A 383 -4.09 1.85 -15.72
N ASN A 384 -3.64 1.12 -14.70
CA ASN A 384 -2.25 1.05 -14.27
C ASN A 384 -1.70 -0.37 -14.47
N ASN A 385 -0.37 -0.52 -14.39
CA ASN A 385 0.30 -1.82 -14.53
C ASN A 385 -0.18 -2.84 -13.49
N ASN A 386 -0.69 -2.37 -12.36
CA ASN A 386 -1.17 -3.20 -11.26
C ASN A 386 -2.65 -3.60 -11.38
N THR A 387 -3.42 -2.99 -12.29
CA THR A 387 -4.89 -3.16 -12.36
C THR A 387 -5.23 -4.60 -12.73
N LEU A 388 -4.54 -5.16 -13.72
CA LEU A 388 -4.72 -6.55 -14.14
C LEU A 388 -4.45 -7.50 -12.96
N TYR A 389 -3.31 -7.33 -12.29
CA TYR A 389 -2.93 -8.17 -11.16
C TYR A 389 -3.87 -8.00 -9.97
N SER A 390 -4.39 -6.80 -9.71
CA SER A 390 -5.41 -6.59 -8.67
C SER A 390 -6.72 -7.32 -8.99
N CYS A 391 -7.12 -7.37 -10.27
CA CYS A 391 -8.29 -8.11 -10.71
C CYS A 391 -8.08 -9.61 -10.61
N LEU A 392 -6.92 -10.12 -11.03
CA LEU A 392 -6.58 -11.54 -10.91
C LEU A 392 -6.47 -11.97 -9.44
N LEU A 393 -5.85 -11.14 -8.60
CA LEU A 393 -5.76 -11.38 -7.16
C LEU A 393 -7.14 -11.44 -6.50
N SER A 394 -8.09 -10.61 -6.96
CA SER A 394 -9.46 -10.68 -6.45
C SER A 394 -10.18 -11.99 -6.79
N MET A 395 -9.72 -12.73 -7.80
CA MET A 395 -10.27 -14.03 -8.18
C MET A 395 -9.67 -15.18 -7.37
N ILE A 396 -8.72 -14.90 -6.47
CA ILE A 396 -8.11 -15.91 -5.61
C ILE A 396 -8.72 -15.75 -4.22
N GLU A 397 -9.32 -16.82 -3.71
CA GLU A 397 -9.94 -16.88 -2.39
C GLU A 397 -9.11 -17.80 -1.48
N ASN A 398 -9.02 -17.40 -0.22
CA ASN A 398 -8.39 -18.21 0.83
C ASN A 398 -9.48 -18.71 1.76
N ASP A 399 -9.64 -20.02 1.86
CA ASP A 399 -10.56 -20.65 2.81
C ASP A 399 -10.14 -20.39 4.26
N GLU A 400 -11.06 -20.55 5.22
CA GLU A 400 -10.77 -20.43 6.66
C GLU A 400 -9.65 -21.38 7.12
N ASN A 401 -9.46 -22.49 6.41
CA ASN A 401 -8.39 -23.49 6.63
C ASN A 401 -7.08 -23.14 5.91
N GLY A 402 -6.95 -21.95 5.33
CA GLY A 402 -5.73 -21.48 4.64
C GLY A 402 -5.47 -22.14 3.27
N HIS A 403 -6.46 -22.82 2.69
CA HIS A 403 -6.35 -23.37 1.34
C HIS A 403 -6.65 -22.26 0.33
N CYS A 404 -5.75 -22.11 -0.64
CA CYS A 404 -5.86 -21.12 -1.71
C CYS A 404 -6.56 -21.78 -2.89
N GLY A 405 -7.67 -21.20 -3.34
CA GLY A 405 -8.46 -21.71 -4.47
C GLY A 405 -8.86 -20.58 -5.41
N VAL A 406 -9.21 -20.94 -6.65
CA VAL A 406 -9.82 -19.98 -7.56
C VAL A 406 -11.27 -19.77 -7.14
N ALA A 407 -11.62 -18.52 -6.90
CA ALA A 407 -12.95 -18.11 -6.49
C ALA A 407 -14.00 -18.65 -7.44
N ASN A 408 -15.09 -19.17 -6.87
CA ASN A 408 -16.24 -19.51 -7.67
C ASN A 408 -16.87 -18.22 -8.19
N VAL A 409 -16.85 -18.03 -9.51
CA VAL A 409 -17.35 -16.83 -10.20
C VAL A 409 -18.78 -16.48 -9.79
N HIS A 410 -19.58 -17.48 -9.38
CA HIS A 410 -20.94 -17.30 -8.88
C HIS A 410 -21.04 -16.51 -7.56
N HIS A 411 -19.99 -16.51 -6.72
CA HIS A 411 -19.94 -15.77 -5.45
C HIS A 411 -19.35 -14.36 -5.58
N GLN A 412 -18.81 -13.98 -6.75
CA GLN A 412 -18.12 -12.71 -6.97
C GLN A 412 -18.93 -11.63 -7.70
N TYR A 413 -20.23 -11.87 -7.91
CA TYR A 413 -21.09 -10.86 -8.54
C TYR A 413 -21.29 -9.67 -7.60
N THR A 414 -20.65 -8.54 -7.91
CA THR A 414 -21.05 -7.25 -7.31
C THR A 414 -22.36 -6.77 -7.92
N GLN A 415 -23.07 -5.82 -7.29
CA GLN A 415 -24.34 -5.27 -7.79
C GLN A 415 -24.28 -4.86 -9.28
N LEU A 416 -23.11 -4.39 -9.75
CA LEU A 416 -22.85 -3.99 -11.13
C LEU A 416 -22.55 -5.17 -12.07
N THR A 417 -21.99 -6.25 -11.56
CA THR A 417 -21.62 -7.44 -12.34
C THR A 417 -22.80 -8.38 -12.56
N ILE A 418 -23.89 -8.25 -11.78
CA ILE A 418 -25.07 -9.12 -11.91
C ILE A 418 -25.75 -8.97 -13.29
N LYS A 419 -25.73 -7.79 -13.93
CA LYS A 419 -26.25 -7.65 -15.32
C LYS A 419 -25.33 -8.27 -16.37
N THR A 420 -24.04 -8.36 -16.08
CA THR A 420 -23.06 -9.08 -16.90
C THR A 420 -23.06 -10.59 -16.66
N LYS A 421 -23.92 -11.10 -15.76
CA LYS A 421 -24.04 -12.54 -15.45
C LYS A 421 -24.26 -13.38 -16.71
N SER A 422 -25.15 -12.96 -17.61
CA SER A 422 -25.40 -13.69 -18.87
C SER A 422 -24.20 -13.71 -19.82
N PHE A 423 -23.33 -12.70 -19.79
CA PHE A 423 -22.06 -12.73 -20.52
C PHE A 423 -21.04 -13.63 -19.85
N ILE A 424 -20.91 -13.53 -18.53
CA ILE A 424 -19.94 -14.30 -17.74
C ILE A 424 -20.26 -15.80 -17.81
N GLU A 425 -21.53 -16.19 -17.65
CA GLU A 425 -22.02 -17.57 -17.55
C GLU A 425 -22.51 -18.17 -18.88
N GLU A 426 -22.25 -17.58 -20.06
CA GLU A 426 -22.73 -18.14 -21.35
C GLU A 426 -22.17 -19.57 -21.61
N ASN A 427 -21.13 -20.01 -20.89
CA ASN A 427 -20.63 -21.39 -20.87
C ASN A 427 -20.14 -21.79 -19.45
N PRO A 428 -21.04 -22.14 -18.52
CA PRO A 428 -20.72 -22.28 -17.09
C PRO A 428 -19.82 -23.49 -16.79
N ILE A 429 -19.79 -24.49 -17.68
CA ILE A 429 -18.96 -25.70 -17.54
C ILE A 429 -17.47 -25.36 -17.67
N ASN A 430 -17.11 -24.27 -18.37
CA ASN A 430 -15.72 -23.90 -18.58
C ASN A 430 -15.33 -22.74 -17.65
N ILE A 431 -14.81 -23.10 -16.47
CA ILE A 431 -14.36 -22.18 -15.42
C ILE A 431 -13.36 -21.14 -15.98
N GLN A 432 -12.42 -21.58 -16.82
CA GLN A 432 -11.43 -20.69 -17.45
C GLN A 432 -12.08 -19.57 -18.29
N LYS A 433 -13.10 -19.91 -19.09
CA LYS A 433 -13.84 -18.92 -19.89
C LYS A 433 -14.64 -17.97 -19.01
N CYS A 434 -15.23 -18.46 -17.93
CA CYS A 434 -15.98 -17.64 -16.98
C CYS A 434 -15.06 -16.63 -16.27
N LEU A 435 -13.88 -17.07 -15.81
CA LEU A 435 -12.86 -16.21 -15.20
C LEU A 435 -12.38 -15.14 -16.19
N LEU A 436 -12.03 -15.55 -17.41
CA LEU A 436 -11.60 -14.63 -18.46
C LEU A 436 -12.67 -13.55 -18.70
N ARG A 437 -13.95 -13.95 -18.83
CA ARG A 437 -15.05 -13.02 -19.06
C ARG A 437 -15.34 -12.13 -17.87
N SER A 438 -15.19 -12.63 -16.65
CA SER A 438 -15.33 -11.83 -15.42
C SER A 438 -14.31 -10.69 -15.39
N VAL A 439 -13.03 -10.99 -15.65
CA VAL A 439 -11.98 -9.96 -15.69
C VAL A 439 -12.13 -9.05 -16.91
N LEU A 440 -12.49 -9.58 -18.07
CA LEU A 440 -12.78 -8.77 -19.26
C LEU A 440 -13.93 -7.80 -19.03
N ALA A 441 -15.02 -8.22 -18.36
CA ALA A 441 -16.12 -7.31 -18.02
C ALA A 441 -15.63 -6.15 -17.14
N LYS A 442 -14.78 -6.42 -16.13
CA LYS A 442 -14.16 -5.37 -15.29
C LYS A 442 -13.25 -4.44 -16.11
N LEU A 443 -12.37 -4.98 -16.95
CA LEU A 443 -11.50 -4.16 -17.82
C LEU A 443 -12.30 -3.34 -18.83
N MET A 444 -13.39 -3.90 -19.36
CA MET A 444 -14.24 -3.21 -20.30
C MET A 444 -14.92 -1.98 -19.69
N GLN A 445 -15.18 -1.98 -18.38
CA GLN A 445 -15.74 -0.80 -17.72
C GLN A 445 -14.81 0.43 -17.81
N LEU A 446 -13.50 0.19 -17.94
CA LEU A 446 -12.49 1.23 -18.06
C LEU A 446 -12.36 1.79 -19.49
N VAL A 447 -12.88 1.10 -20.51
CA VAL A 447 -12.70 1.52 -21.91
C VAL A 447 -13.64 2.68 -22.23
N SER A 448 -13.13 3.72 -22.88
CA SER A 448 -13.96 4.83 -23.33
C SER A 448 -14.90 4.41 -24.49
N PRO A 449 -16.14 4.94 -24.58
CA PRO A 449 -17.06 4.54 -25.65
C PRO A 449 -16.57 4.90 -27.06
N GLY A 450 -15.70 5.90 -27.19
CA GLY A 450 -15.05 6.19 -28.48
C GLY A 450 -14.06 5.09 -28.85
N SER A 451 -13.22 4.66 -27.90
CA SER A 451 -12.21 3.64 -28.11
C SER A 451 -12.78 2.27 -28.45
N ILE A 452 -13.90 1.88 -27.82
CA ILE A 452 -14.53 0.57 -28.11
C ILE A 452 -15.03 0.50 -29.56
N ILE A 453 -15.62 1.58 -30.08
CA ILE A 453 -16.15 1.63 -31.46
C ILE A 453 -15.01 1.49 -32.48
N PHE A 454 -13.88 2.17 -32.26
CA PHE A 454 -12.74 2.06 -33.17
C PHE A 454 -12.05 0.69 -33.13
N LYS A 455 -12.11 -0.01 -31.98
CA LYS A 455 -11.39 -1.28 -31.79
C LYS A 455 -12.26 -2.51 -32.04
N LEU A 456 -13.58 -2.46 -31.91
CA LEU A 456 -14.46 -3.59 -32.18
C LEU A 456 -14.26 -4.25 -33.58
N PRO A 457 -14.09 -3.50 -34.69
CA PRO A 457 -13.88 -4.08 -36.02
C PRO A 457 -12.57 -4.86 -36.19
N THR A 458 -11.64 -4.73 -35.24
CA THR A 458 -10.35 -5.42 -35.30
C THR A 458 -10.39 -6.82 -34.68
N PHE A 459 -11.51 -7.20 -34.06
CA PHE A 459 -11.74 -8.54 -33.51
C PHE A 459 -12.54 -9.39 -34.49
N GLU A 460 -12.39 -10.71 -34.37
CA GLU A 460 -13.28 -11.65 -35.06
C GLU A 460 -14.75 -11.35 -34.73
N ASP A 461 -15.65 -11.47 -35.71
CA ASP A 461 -17.04 -11.05 -35.61
C ASP A 461 -17.77 -11.61 -34.38
N LYS A 462 -17.49 -12.87 -34.03
CA LYS A 462 -18.09 -13.52 -32.86
C LYS A 462 -17.67 -12.86 -31.54
N ILE A 463 -16.39 -12.51 -31.42
CA ILE A 463 -15.84 -11.86 -30.22
C ILE A 463 -16.28 -10.39 -30.17
N ALA A 464 -16.28 -9.71 -31.32
CA ALA A 464 -16.76 -8.34 -31.44
C ALA A 464 -18.22 -8.20 -31.00
N ARG A 465 -19.12 -9.08 -31.46
CA ARG A 465 -20.54 -9.09 -31.04
C ARG A 465 -20.68 -9.33 -29.54
N LEU A 466 -19.91 -10.25 -28.98
CA LEU A 466 -19.93 -10.58 -27.56
C LEU A 466 -19.49 -9.40 -26.69
N LEU A 467 -18.40 -8.73 -27.06
CA LEU A 467 -17.91 -7.52 -26.38
C LEU A 467 -18.89 -6.34 -26.53
N CYS A 468 -19.45 -6.16 -27.72
CA CYS A 468 -20.46 -5.12 -28.00
C CYS A 468 -21.71 -5.31 -27.13
N ASN A 469 -22.24 -6.53 -27.05
CA ASN A 469 -23.39 -6.85 -26.21
C ASN A 469 -23.10 -6.58 -24.72
N ASN A 470 -21.92 -6.97 -24.22
CA ASN A 470 -21.54 -6.68 -22.84
C ASN A 470 -21.46 -5.16 -22.58
N TYR A 471 -20.74 -4.43 -23.42
CA TYR A 471 -20.47 -3.00 -23.20
C TYR A 471 -21.71 -2.11 -23.35
N PHE A 472 -22.51 -2.30 -24.40
CA PHE A 472 -23.63 -1.39 -24.71
C PHE A 472 -24.96 -1.79 -24.09
N ARG A 473 -25.16 -3.07 -23.72
CA ARG A 473 -26.45 -3.56 -23.19
C ARG A 473 -26.40 -4.00 -21.74
N GLN A 474 -25.28 -4.59 -21.31
CA GLN A 474 -25.18 -5.12 -19.95
C GLN A 474 -24.51 -4.13 -18.99
N GLN A 475 -23.59 -3.31 -19.49
CA GLN A 475 -22.95 -2.23 -18.74
C GLN A 475 -23.63 -0.88 -19.01
N GLU A 476 -23.59 0.03 -18.03
CA GLU A 476 -24.14 1.38 -18.16
C GLU A 476 -23.02 2.43 -18.24
N HIS A 477 -22.76 2.93 -19.45
CA HIS A 477 -21.75 3.98 -19.72
C HIS A 477 -22.37 5.32 -20.12
N PHE A 478 -23.68 5.36 -20.38
CA PHE A 478 -24.32 6.46 -21.10
C PHE A 478 -25.11 7.43 -20.20
N SER A 479 -25.56 6.97 -19.03
CA SER A 479 -26.33 7.80 -18.10
C SER A 479 -25.90 7.54 -16.66
N LEU A 480 -25.38 8.59 -16.01
CA LEU A 480 -25.02 8.57 -14.60
C LEU A 480 -26.25 8.29 -13.71
N GLU A 481 -27.40 8.85 -14.07
CA GLU A 481 -28.66 8.63 -13.35
C GLU A 481 -29.11 7.18 -13.43
N ASN A 482 -29.06 6.57 -14.62
CA ASN A 482 -29.40 5.15 -14.78
C ASN A 482 -28.40 4.25 -14.06
N PHE A 483 -27.11 4.62 -14.09
CA PHE A 483 -26.05 3.89 -13.39
C PHE A 483 -26.27 3.92 -11.87
N ILE A 484 -26.52 5.10 -11.27
CA ILE A 484 -26.83 5.23 -9.84
C ILE A 484 -28.14 4.51 -9.50
N ARG A 485 -29.19 4.66 -10.32
CA ARG A 485 -30.45 3.94 -10.13
C ARG A 485 -30.23 2.43 -10.09
N GLN A 486 -29.37 1.89 -10.96
CA GLN A 486 -29.05 0.45 -10.97
C GLN A 486 -28.30 -0.03 -9.73
N LEU A 487 -27.47 0.82 -9.15
CA LEU A 487 -26.83 0.55 -7.86
C LEU A 487 -27.85 0.53 -6.71
N VAL A 488 -28.74 1.52 -6.66
CA VAL A 488 -29.69 1.72 -5.56
C VAL A 488 -30.92 0.80 -5.62
N THR A 489 -31.50 0.59 -6.80
CA THR A 489 -32.74 -0.23 -6.92
C THR A 489 -32.50 -1.70 -6.58
N LYS A 490 -31.27 -2.19 -6.71
CA LYS A 490 -30.93 -3.59 -6.43
C LYS A 490 -30.68 -3.87 -4.95
N SER A 491 -30.29 -2.86 -4.17
CA SER A 491 -30.24 -3.00 -2.70
C SER A 491 -31.63 -3.13 -2.07
N LEU A 492 -32.67 -2.61 -2.72
CA LEU A 492 -34.05 -2.63 -2.21
C LEU A 492 -34.82 -3.90 -2.57
N SER A 493 -34.52 -4.53 -3.72
CA SER A 493 -35.21 -5.76 -4.14
C SER A 493 -34.81 -7.01 -3.36
N GLU A 494 -33.64 -7.01 -2.71
CA GLU A 494 -33.21 -8.14 -1.86
C GLU A 494 -33.76 -8.06 -0.43
N THR A 495 -34.36 -6.95 -0.02
CA THR A 495 -35.02 -6.79 1.29
C THR A 495 -36.52 -7.12 1.28
N GLN A 496 -37.14 -7.33 0.12
CA GLN A 496 -38.59 -7.55 0.00
C GLN A 496 -39.01 -8.94 -0.53
N ASN A 497 -38.07 -9.87 -0.77
CA ASN A 497 -38.38 -11.17 -1.35
C ASN A 497 -38.59 -12.32 -0.34
N ASP A 498 -38.84 -12.05 0.94
CA ASP A 498 -39.05 -13.11 1.95
C ASP A 498 -40.43 -13.12 2.63
N ASP A 499 -41.42 -12.37 2.12
CA ASP A 499 -42.80 -12.43 2.61
C ASP A 499 -43.73 -13.00 1.53
N GLY A 500 -43.66 -14.32 1.37
CA GLY A 500 -44.43 -15.05 0.38
C GLY A 500 -44.76 -16.48 0.76
N GLU A 501 -44.91 -16.85 2.04
CA GLU A 501 -45.63 -18.06 2.45
C GLU A 501 -46.06 -18.04 3.93
N THR A 502 -47.36 -18.19 4.15
CA THR A 502 -48.00 -18.35 5.46
C THR A 502 -47.70 -19.71 6.12
N MET A 503 -47.50 -19.67 7.45
CA MET A 503 -47.59 -20.76 8.46
C MET A 503 -46.39 -21.72 8.64
N ASN A 504 -45.50 -21.44 9.61
CA ASN A 504 -45.61 -21.94 10.99
C ASN A 504 -44.42 -21.50 11.85
N ARG A 505 -44.72 -20.94 13.03
CA ARG A 505 -43.75 -20.49 14.04
C ARG A 505 -43.18 -21.69 14.80
N THR A 506 -41.86 -21.87 14.76
CA THR A 506 -41.04 -22.37 15.88
C THR A 506 -39.60 -21.88 15.74
N THR A 507 -39.25 -20.90 16.58
CA THR A 507 -37.96 -20.69 17.26
C THR A 507 -36.67 -21.10 16.55
N ASP A 508 -35.98 -20.12 15.94
CA ASP A 508 -34.54 -19.89 16.11
C ASP A 508 -34.13 -18.58 15.40
N GLU A 509 -34.17 -17.48 16.15
CA GLU A 509 -34.02 -16.10 15.64
C GLU A 509 -32.57 -15.54 15.67
N SER A 510 -31.53 -16.38 15.64
CA SER A 510 -30.15 -15.89 15.85
C SER A 510 -29.10 -16.26 14.79
N SER A 511 -29.47 -16.71 13.59
CA SER A 511 -28.46 -17.26 12.66
C SER A 511 -28.59 -16.96 11.16
N ARG A 512 -29.49 -16.08 10.68
CA ARG A 512 -29.64 -15.82 9.23
C ARG A 512 -29.51 -14.38 8.71
N ALA A 513 -29.16 -13.41 9.54
CA ALA A 513 -28.77 -12.07 9.06
C ALA A 513 -27.23 -11.95 8.99
N LYS A 514 -26.59 -12.52 7.96
CA LYS A 514 -25.18 -12.27 7.65
C LYS A 514 -25.00 -11.84 6.19
N ASN A 515 -24.90 -10.51 6.05
CA ASN A 515 -23.89 -9.81 5.23
C ASN A 515 -24.06 -9.75 3.71
N VAL A 516 -25.04 -8.99 3.22
CA VAL A 516 -24.81 -8.14 2.03
C VAL A 516 -24.32 -6.79 2.55
N LEU A 517 -23.00 -6.64 2.70
CA LEU A 517 -22.38 -5.36 3.08
C LEU A 517 -22.43 -4.42 1.87
N ILE A 518 -23.47 -3.57 1.83
CA ILE A 518 -23.67 -2.54 0.81
C ILE A 518 -22.75 -1.35 1.14
N THR A 519 -21.54 -1.36 0.58
CA THR A 519 -20.77 -0.15 0.29
C THR A 519 -20.02 -0.34 -1.02
N THR A 520 -20.70 -0.19 -2.16
CA THR A 520 -20.05 -0.10 -3.46
C THR A 520 -19.40 1.27 -3.60
N LYS A 521 -18.07 1.33 -3.43
CA LYS A 521 -17.27 2.50 -3.81
C LYS A 521 -17.16 2.51 -5.34
N VAL A 522 -17.51 3.61 -5.98
CA VAL A 522 -17.48 3.73 -7.45
C VAL A 522 -16.77 5.01 -7.83
N MET A 523 -15.85 4.92 -8.80
CA MET A 523 -15.18 6.07 -9.38
C MET A 523 -15.72 6.31 -10.79
N ILE A 524 -16.17 7.54 -11.05
CA ILE A 524 -16.80 7.88 -12.33
C ILE A 524 -16.01 9.00 -13.00
N TYR A 525 -15.51 8.71 -14.21
CA TYR A 525 -14.83 9.71 -15.03
C TYR A 525 -15.84 10.43 -15.91
N THR A 526 -15.99 11.75 -15.70
CA THR A 526 -16.83 12.60 -16.54
C THR A 526 -16.01 13.76 -17.09
N ARG A 527 -16.32 14.20 -18.31
CA ARG A 527 -15.66 15.38 -18.92
C ARG A 527 -16.18 16.70 -18.37
N THR A 528 -17.35 16.73 -17.73
CA THR A 528 -17.99 17.94 -17.22
C THR A 528 -18.60 17.71 -15.85
N SER A 529 -18.09 18.41 -14.82
CA SER A 529 -18.65 18.38 -13.47
C SER A 529 -19.99 19.12 -13.33
N SER A 530 -20.30 20.05 -14.25
CA SER A 530 -21.51 20.87 -14.21
C SER A 530 -22.80 20.04 -14.23
N TYR A 531 -22.83 18.98 -15.03
CA TYR A 531 -23.97 18.05 -15.09
C TYR A 531 -24.16 17.34 -13.74
N VAL A 532 -23.09 16.86 -13.12
CA VAL A 532 -23.14 16.17 -11.82
C VAL A 532 -23.60 17.11 -10.72
N MET A 533 -23.06 18.33 -10.68
CA MET A 533 -23.47 19.36 -9.70
C MET A 533 -24.93 19.80 -9.91
N SER A 534 -25.46 19.67 -11.13
CA SER A 534 -26.87 19.94 -11.42
C SER A 534 -27.82 18.79 -11.08
N LEU A 535 -27.36 17.60 -10.68
CA LEU A 535 -28.24 16.49 -10.27
C LEU A 535 -29.16 16.89 -9.10
N ASN A 536 -28.65 17.65 -8.14
CA ASN A 536 -29.45 18.22 -7.05
C ASN A 536 -30.41 19.34 -7.50
N LYS A 537 -30.16 19.98 -8.65
CA LYS A 537 -30.95 21.11 -9.18
C LYS A 537 -31.99 20.70 -10.24
N LEU A 538 -31.68 19.69 -11.04
CA LEU A 538 -32.49 19.22 -12.17
C LEU A 538 -33.77 18.49 -11.72
N SER A 539 -33.82 18.00 -10.49
CA SER A 539 -35.04 17.45 -9.88
C SER A 539 -36.15 18.49 -9.70
N LYS A 540 -35.84 19.79 -9.66
CA LYS A 540 -36.86 20.86 -9.60
C LYS A 540 -37.42 21.29 -10.96
N PHE A 541 -36.79 20.93 -12.09
CA PHE A 541 -37.09 21.56 -13.39
C PHE A 541 -37.50 20.61 -14.53
N ARG A 542 -37.64 19.29 -14.32
CA ARG A 542 -38.34 18.41 -15.27
C ARG A 542 -39.75 18.08 -14.77
N LEU A 543 -40.58 19.12 -14.67
CA LEU A 543 -42.00 19.04 -14.29
C LEU A 543 -42.96 18.88 -15.49
N LEU A 544 -42.44 18.63 -16.70
CA LEU A 544 -43.28 18.51 -17.91
C LEU A 544 -42.75 17.41 -18.83
N GLY A 545 -43.27 16.19 -18.68
CA GLY A 545 -43.02 15.08 -19.61
C GLY A 545 -43.25 13.69 -19.02
N ASN A 546 -44.51 13.25 -19.05
CA ASN A 546 -45.11 11.98 -18.62
C ASN A 546 -44.24 10.73 -18.35
N ASN A 547 -44.68 10.05 -17.27
CA ASN A 547 -44.52 8.64 -16.87
C ASN A 547 -43.24 8.22 -16.14
N ASN A 548 -43.14 8.60 -14.86
CA ASN A 548 -43.00 7.70 -13.68
C ASN A 548 -42.68 8.54 -12.43
N ASN A 549 -43.67 9.23 -11.87
CA ASN A 549 -43.46 10.33 -10.92
C ASN A 549 -43.08 9.92 -9.47
N ALA A 550 -43.20 8.65 -9.06
CA ALA A 550 -42.91 8.24 -7.69
C ALA A 550 -41.40 7.91 -7.45
N ASP A 551 -40.71 7.41 -8.47
CA ASP A 551 -39.33 6.92 -8.34
C ASP A 551 -38.27 8.04 -8.35
N TYR A 552 -38.58 9.20 -8.95
CA TYR A 552 -37.64 10.32 -9.09
C TYR A 552 -37.50 11.15 -7.81
N GLU A 553 -38.54 11.23 -6.99
CA GLU A 553 -38.46 11.88 -5.67
C GLU A 553 -37.53 11.12 -4.72
N ILE A 554 -37.52 9.78 -4.81
CA ILE A 554 -36.71 8.86 -3.98
C ILE A 554 -35.20 9.12 -4.17
N ILE A 555 -34.74 9.27 -5.41
CA ILE A 555 -33.30 9.49 -5.68
C ILE A 555 -32.83 10.87 -5.18
N SER A 556 -33.68 11.90 -5.27
CA SER A 556 -33.31 13.26 -4.86
C SER A 556 -33.29 13.47 -3.34
N GLY A 557 -34.12 12.74 -2.59
CA GLY A 557 -34.09 12.75 -1.13
C GLY A 557 -32.90 11.96 -0.56
N MET A 558 -32.47 10.91 -1.28
CA MET A 558 -31.45 9.96 -0.80
C MET A 558 -30.00 10.29 -1.21
N THR A 559 -29.78 11.30 -2.07
CA THR A 559 -28.45 11.63 -2.61
C THR A 559 -27.90 12.93 -2.03
N ASN A 560 -26.64 12.90 -1.56
CA ASN A 560 -25.91 14.13 -1.22
C ASN A 560 -24.68 14.27 -2.11
N ILE A 561 -24.42 15.49 -2.56
CA ILE A 561 -23.29 15.79 -3.45
C ILE A 561 -22.32 16.69 -2.69
N LEU A 562 -21.15 16.13 -2.37
CA LEU A 562 -20.03 16.86 -1.80
C LEU A 562 -19.04 17.20 -2.92
N SER A 563 -18.69 18.48 -3.05
CA SER A 563 -17.64 18.91 -3.97
C SER A 563 -16.34 19.11 -3.21
N LEU A 564 -15.34 18.27 -3.50
CA LEU A 564 -14.01 18.35 -2.88
C LEU A 564 -13.22 19.59 -3.31
N THR A 565 -13.66 20.32 -4.33
CA THR A 565 -13.02 21.61 -4.70
C THR A 565 -13.31 22.73 -3.71
N VAL A 566 -14.27 22.53 -2.80
CA VAL A 566 -14.73 23.54 -1.81
C VAL A 566 -14.13 23.30 -0.42
N SER A 567 -13.79 22.07 -0.07
CA SER A 567 -13.20 21.77 1.25
C SER A 567 -11.70 22.12 1.25
N GLU A 568 -11.28 22.93 2.21
CA GLU A 568 -9.89 23.41 2.33
C GLU A 568 -9.10 22.66 3.42
N ASN A 569 -9.80 21.95 4.33
CA ASN A 569 -9.20 21.10 5.36
C ASN A 569 -9.96 19.75 5.54
N ALA A 570 -9.28 18.76 6.12
CA ALA A 570 -9.86 17.44 6.35
C ALA A 570 -10.84 17.40 7.54
N ALA A 571 -10.71 18.28 8.54
CA ALA A 571 -11.65 18.32 9.66
C ALA A 571 -13.07 18.69 9.20
N GLU A 572 -13.20 19.66 8.30
CA GLU A 572 -14.47 20.04 7.67
C GLU A 572 -15.03 18.89 6.82
N LEU A 573 -14.16 18.18 6.09
CA LEU A 573 -14.58 17.01 5.32
C LEU A 573 -15.09 15.88 6.23
N GLU A 574 -14.37 15.56 7.31
CA GLU A 574 -14.76 14.57 8.32
C GLU A 574 -16.08 14.95 8.99
N GLN A 575 -16.27 16.22 9.35
CA GLN A 575 -17.54 16.71 9.90
C GLN A 575 -18.69 16.54 8.91
N LYS A 576 -18.50 16.88 7.63
CA LYS A 576 -19.53 16.69 6.58
C LYS A 576 -19.84 15.21 6.35
N LEU A 577 -18.84 14.34 6.43
CA LEU A 577 -19.01 12.89 6.32
C LEU A 577 -19.78 12.33 7.52
N HIS A 578 -19.41 12.70 8.75
CA HIS A 578 -20.13 12.28 9.95
C HIS A 578 -21.56 12.81 9.99
N ALA A 579 -21.80 14.05 9.59
CA ALA A 579 -23.15 14.59 9.45
C ALA A 579 -23.99 13.79 8.43
N TYR A 580 -23.35 13.25 7.39
CA TYR A 580 -24.01 12.37 6.43
C TYR A 580 -24.26 10.97 7.00
N GLU A 581 -23.30 10.37 7.72
CA GLU A 581 -23.48 9.05 8.37
C GLU A 581 -24.61 9.05 9.40
N GLN A 582 -24.88 10.19 10.04
CA GLN A 582 -25.97 10.33 11.02
C GLN A 582 -27.34 10.56 10.37
N ASP A 583 -27.40 10.89 9.09
CA ASP A 583 -28.64 11.18 8.36
C ASP A 583 -29.26 9.88 7.83
N ARG A 584 -30.35 9.43 8.46
CA ARG A 584 -30.99 8.13 8.15
C ARG A 584 -31.69 8.11 6.78
N ASP A 585 -31.97 9.27 6.19
CA ASP A 585 -32.73 9.38 4.95
C ASP A 585 -31.81 9.40 3.70
N LYS A 586 -30.49 9.46 3.90
CA LYS A 586 -29.50 9.53 2.82
C LYS A 586 -28.73 8.23 2.66
N HIS A 587 -28.80 7.66 1.46
CA HIS A 587 -28.19 6.36 1.14
C HIS A 587 -27.06 6.44 0.10
N VAL A 588 -26.95 7.53 -0.66
CA VAL A 588 -25.88 7.73 -1.66
C VAL A 588 -25.11 9.02 -1.45
N LEU A 589 -23.79 8.90 -1.25
CA LEU A 589 -22.87 10.04 -1.21
C LEU A 589 -22.08 10.12 -2.52
N ILE A 590 -22.20 11.25 -3.22
CA ILE A 590 -21.43 11.54 -4.44
C ILE A 590 -20.37 12.56 -4.09
N ILE A 591 -19.10 12.20 -4.26
CA ILE A 591 -17.99 13.11 -4.09
C ILE A 591 -17.46 13.52 -5.46
N VAL A 592 -17.51 14.81 -5.77
CA VAL A 592 -17.07 15.37 -7.07
C VAL A 592 -15.69 16.00 -6.94
N ILE A 593 -14.77 15.50 -7.75
CA ILE A 593 -13.36 15.93 -7.78
C ILE A 593 -13.05 16.47 -9.16
N ASN A 594 -12.62 17.73 -9.25
CA ASN A 594 -12.17 18.31 -10.51
C ASN A 594 -10.64 18.19 -10.64
N ALA A 595 -10.20 17.10 -11.29
CA ALA A 595 -8.79 16.77 -11.48
C ALA A 595 -7.95 17.92 -12.08
N ARG A 596 -8.55 18.76 -12.96
CA ARG A 596 -7.86 19.89 -13.62
C ARG A 596 -7.42 20.97 -12.64
N LEU A 597 -8.25 21.26 -11.63
CA LEU A 597 -7.95 22.27 -10.61
C LEU A 597 -6.94 21.75 -9.57
N THR A 598 -7.02 20.47 -9.21
CA THR A 598 -6.05 19.82 -8.30
C THR A 598 -4.66 19.67 -8.91
N GLN A 599 -4.52 19.44 -10.22
CA GLN A 599 -3.22 19.42 -10.91
C GLN A 599 -2.59 20.80 -11.03
N GLN A 600 -3.41 21.85 -11.23
CA GLN A 600 -2.94 23.24 -11.18
C GLN A 600 -2.47 23.65 -9.78
N ARG A 601 -3.13 23.18 -8.72
CA ARG A 601 -2.70 23.43 -7.33
C ARG A 601 -1.40 22.71 -6.95
N ARG A 602 -1.02 21.63 -7.64
CA ARG A 602 0.21 20.85 -7.40
C ARG A 602 1.41 21.23 -8.27
N ASN A 603 1.35 22.30 -9.08
CA ASN A 603 2.45 22.74 -9.98
C ASN A 603 3.02 21.60 -10.87
N ILE A 604 2.18 20.68 -11.33
CA ILE A 604 2.60 19.64 -12.29
C ILE A 604 2.43 20.19 -13.71
N PRO A 605 3.47 20.23 -14.56
CA PRO A 605 3.38 20.81 -15.90
C PRO A 605 2.39 20.05 -16.79
N PHE A 606 1.60 20.81 -17.54
CA PHE A 606 0.57 20.30 -18.45
C PHE A 606 1.23 19.77 -19.73
N ASP A 607 1.41 18.45 -19.85
CA ASP A 607 1.93 17.82 -21.07
C ASP A 607 0.76 17.49 -22.01
N ASN A 608 0.51 18.38 -22.99
CA ASN A 608 -0.64 18.33 -23.91
C ASN A 608 -0.78 17.02 -24.72
N ASN A 609 0.23 16.15 -24.72
CA ASN A 609 0.24 14.88 -25.44
C ASN A 609 -0.01 13.64 -24.56
N LYS A 610 -0.27 13.80 -23.26
CA LYS A 610 -0.63 12.72 -22.34
C LYS A 610 -1.98 12.99 -21.67
N ASN A 611 -3.05 12.39 -22.21
CA ASN A 611 -4.29 12.16 -21.46
C ASN A 611 -4.07 11.06 -20.39
N SER A 612 -3.13 11.27 -19.45
CA SER A 612 -2.93 10.40 -18.29
C SER A 612 -3.50 11.09 -17.05
N PRO A 613 -4.51 10.52 -16.37
CA PRO A 613 -4.89 11.00 -15.05
C PRO A 613 -3.78 10.62 -14.06
N SER A 614 -3.40 11.57 -13.21
CA SER A 614 -2.42 11.38 -12.12
C SER A 614 -2.90 10.34 -11.11
N PRO A 615 -2.02 9.46 -10.57
CA PRO A 615 -2.40 8.32 -9.74
C PRO A 615 -2.67 8.64 -8.25
N ASN A 616 -2.52 9.89 -7.81
CA ASN A 616 -2.54 10.22 -6.38
C ASN A 616 -3.96 10.39 -5.83
N GLN A 617 -4.74 9.33 -5.73
CA GLN A 617 -5.82 9.19 -4.75
C GLN A 617 -5.91 7.74 -4.30
N GLY A 618 -5.35 7.46 -3.12
CA GLY A 618 -5.38 6.15 -2.49
C GLY A 618 -6.81 5.71 -2.19
N THR A 619 -7.24 4.65 -2.86
CA THR A 619 -8.24 3.63 -2.45
C THR A 619 -8.70 2.87 -3.69
N PHE A 620 -7.83 2.02 -4.26
CA PHE A 620 -8.38 0.91 -5.04
C PHE A 620 -9.15 -0.01 -4.08
N GLN A 621 -10.29 -0.56 -4.46
CA GLN A 621 -10.93 -1.70 -3.80
C GLN A 621 -11.96 -2.18 -4.81
N ILE A 622 -11.51 -2.62 -6.00
CA ILE A 622 -12.33 -2.79 -7.21
C ILE A 622 -13.52 -1.82 -7.17
N ALA A 623 -13.16 -0.52 -7.12
CA ALA A 623 -14.14 0.49 -7.43
C ALA A 623 -14.39 0.26 -8.91
N THR A 624 -15.59 -0.20 -9.22
CA THR A 624 -16.07 -0.30 -10.60
C THR A 624 -15.93 1.09 -11.20
N GLN A 625 -14.90 1.25 -12.02
CA GLN A 625 -14.53 2.51 -12.62
C GLN A 625 -15.32 2.63 -13.90
N CYS A 626 -16.20 3.62 -14.00
CA CYS A 626 -17.05 3.82 -15.18
C CYS A 626 -16.71 5.15 -15.84
N SER A 627 -16.55 5.14 -17.16
CA SER A 627 -16.48 6.38 -17.94
C SER A 627 -17.90 6.77 -18.34
N CYS A 628 -18.39 7.91 -17.83
CA CYS A 628 -19.69 8.43 -18.22
C CYS A 628 -19.51 9.62 -19.18
N ILE A 629 -20.13 9.53 -20.36
CA ILE A 629 -20.13 10.65 -21.31
C ILE A 629 -21.17 11.68 -20.87
N PRO A 630 -20.84 12.99 -20.87
CA PRO A 630 -21.84 14.02 -20.60
C PRO A 630 -22.90 14.10 -21.70
N GLN A 631 -24.16 14.22 -21.30
CA GLN A 631 -25.30 14.37 -22.21
C GLN A 631 -25.33 15.79 -22.82
N THR A 632 -24.57 15.99 -23.90
CA THR A 632 -24.69 17.18 -24.76
C THR A 632 -25.68 16.92 -25.91
N PRO A 633 -26.24 17.94 -26.57
CA PRO A 633 -27.14 17.75 -27.72
C PRO A 633 -26.50 16.95 -28.87
N LEU A 634 -25.20 17.18 -29.14
CA LEU A 634 -24.39 16.40 -30.08
C LEU A 634 -24.27 14.92 -29.68
N TYR A 635 -24.37 14.62 -28.39
CA TYR A 635 -24.31 13.26 -27.87
C TYR A 635 -25.61 12.48 -28.10
N GLN A 636 -26.79 13.11 -28.10
CA GLN A 636 -28.03 12.41 -28.45
C GLN A 636 -27.99 11.90 -29.90
N VAL A 637 -27.39 12.69 -30.80
CA VAL A 637 -27.15 12.31 -32.20
C VAL A 637 -26.11 11.19 -32.30
N PHE A 638 -25.01 11.28 -31.54
CA PHE A 638 -23.99 10.22 -31.47
C PHE A 638 -24.55 8.92 -30.89
N HIS A 639 -25.37 8.99 -29.85
CA HIS A 639 -26.03 7.86 -29.19
C HIS A 639 -27.03 7.18 -30.12
N GLN A 640 -27.84 7.94 -30.87
CA GLN A 640 -28.72 7.37 -31.90
C GLN A 640 -27.91 6.64 -32.98
N ARG A 641 -26.78 7.21 -33.40
CA ARG A 641 -25.91 6.62 -34.43
C ARG A 641 -25.15 5.38 -33.93
N ILE A 642 -24.75 5.36 -32.67
CA ILE A 642 -24.17 4.18 -32.01
C ILE A 642 -25.20 3.07 -31.86
N LYS A 643 -26.44 3.41 -31.47
CA LYS A 643 -27.52 2.43 -31.31
C LYS A 643 -27.87 1.81 -32.66
N LEU A 644 -27.87 2.62 -33.72
CA LEU A 644 -28.00 2.16 -35.12
C LEU A 644 -26.82 1.26 -35.54
N LEU A 645 -25.56 1.64 -35.28
CA LEU A 645 -24.40 0.80 -35.57
C LEU A 645 -24.40 -0.53 -34.79
N ALA A 646 -24.83 -0.52 -33.54
CA ALA A 646 -24.99 -1.73 -32.74
C ALA A 646 -26.14 -2.62 -33.24
N ASP A 647 -27.14 -2.02 -33.89
CA ASP A 647 -28.24 -2.73 -34.55
C ASP A 647 -27.84 -3.20 -35.98
N GLU A 648 -26.96 -2.50 -36.69
CA GLU A 648 -26.37 -2.93 -37.98
C GLU A 648 -25.45 -4.14 -37.81
N VAL A 649 -24.65 -4.20 -36.74
CA VAL A 649 -23.84 -5.39 -36.38
C VAL A 649 -24.69 -6.64 -36.08
N LYS A 650 -26.03 -6.52 -35.96
CA LYS A 650 -26.92 -7.69 -35.85
C LYS A 650 -27.29 -8.32 -37.19
N GLN A 651 -27.14 -7.62 -38.31
CA GLN A 651 -27.76 -8.03 -39.57
C GLN A 651 -26.88 -8.84 -40.52
N ASP A 652 -25.62 -9.11 -40.15
CA ASP A 652 -24.72 -10.01 -40.90
C ASP A 652 -24.29 -11.26 -40.12
#